data_AF-A0A4Y1VGH7-F1
#
_entry.id   AF-A0A4Y1VGH7-F1
#
_cell.length_a   1.000
_cell.length_b   1.000
_cell.length_c   1.000
_cell.angle_alpha   90.00
_cell.angle_beta   90.00
_cell.angle_gamma   90.00
#
_symmetry.space_group_name_H-M   'P 1'
#
loop_
_entity.id
_entity.type
_entity.pdbx_description
1 polymer ?
#
loop_
_entity_poly.entity_id
_entity_poly.type
_entity_poly.pdbx_seq_one_letter_code
_entity_poly.pdbx_strand_id
1 'polypeptide(L)'
;MTLFSALMIGATGTFTSCKDYDDDIKNLQEQLGKKASLEELAAKVSTLETAVNDAKTAANEAKDKAQEALDKAGSAEGGVSDDDLKALKKELQDQIDKLASLDIVNQKIAALKEELKGDFVTDEKLKDLAAEIDKVSAEVMSLIGHRLTSLAVIPTSHINGIAAITLTTLQYTPQKYQAMAKHTTQDHTTTPVLDHVNAAATANFISTDYNEAYFHVSPSVGVRTSDIELPSFDCITSENIMTKATGADIKTNSPIQPVKYDINKDVLTVKFKKTVKGSIAATTAGDKEKFYMASLKAPIAAENYTAAEKKAFDEQGTKVYVNSEYVRLHEEVKVPYLVNSKTDFSKTMTGKFADEIQNDGKEDFYVHYHDSVCVYESKANEYVDFKQPYNEPLDLKKLVKVCVTDAKDAKTNHANHANLANYKDYGLTFRFYIPTAPYNTLGGVDGNTNKTDQQKFAKLDSHENGIMSSKVYTVEGTSATAVGREPIVRVELVDTVNNALVAMRYLKVKWVKEAGERELSHAFADSIYYCSNYTGRIGTQEMNEDIYDKAKEGGMTKQEFHAVYTQFDGTKGAGEGTASVIANSEAGVESYNIIWTLTHADIVKKYPNWNNQEKMSFSKVCYYSDPTGAYPTLKITLTRTIYKPVFNLWGYDGRYWKNDNEWSTFNVNPIVYNTEESNPA
;
A
#
# COMPACT_ATOMS: atom_id res chain seq x y z
N MET A 1 -14.62 -3.06 4.78
CA MET A 1 -14.59 -1.65 4.34
C MET A 1 -15.69 -1.46 3.30
N THR A 2 -16.94 -1.33 3.75
CA THR A 2 -18.15 -0.95 2.96
C THR A 2 -19.36 -1.01 3.89
N LEU A 3 -19.49 -0.04 4.80
CA LEU A 3 -20.77 0.29 5.45
C LEU A 3 -20.68 1.68 6.13
N PHE A 4 -20.25 2.68 5.37
CA PHE A 4 -20.17 4.07 5.84
C PHE A 4 -20.80 4.99 4.79
N SER A 5 -22.06 4.74 4.41
CA SER A 5 -22.79 5.58 3.46
C SER A 5 -24.29 5.31 3.54
N ALA A 6 -24.94 5.64 4.65
CA ALA A 6 -26.37 5.98 4.72
C ALA A 6 -26.80 6.13 6.17
N LEU A 7 -26.76 7.34 6.74
CA LEU A 7 -27.80 7.89 7.62
C LEU A 7 -27.38 9.28 8.12
N MET A 8 -27.54 10.32 7.30
CA MET A 8 -27.50 11.71 7.79
C MET A 8 -28.42 12.58 6.93
N ILE A 9 -29.71 12.61 7.26
CA ILE A 9 -30.57 13.77 6.99
C ILE A 9 -31.54 13.94 8.16
N GLY A 10 -31.45 15.09 8.85
CA GLY A 10 -32.60 15.78 9.40
C GLY A 10 -32.72 15.85 10.92
N ALA A 11 -32.21 16.93 11.52
CA ALA A 11 -32.99 17.90 12.30
C ALA A 11 -32.06 18.81 13.13
N THR A 12 -31.92 20.07 12.71
CA THR A 12 -31.39 21.15 13.54
C THR A 12 -32.47 21.69 14.46
N GLY A 13 -32.18 21.85 15.76
CA GLY A 13 -32.93 22.79 16.60
C GLY A 13 -32.86 22.54 18.11
N THR A 14 -31.76 22.94 18.75
CA THR A 14 -31.63 23.86 19.91
C THR A 14 -30.24 23.68 20.51
N PHE A 15 -29.43 24.75 20.49
CA PHE A 15 -28.07 24.75 21.02
C PHE A 15 -28.07 24.64 22.55
N THR A 16 -28.07 23.41 23.02
CA THR A 16 -27.58 23.05 24.35
C THR A 16 -26.09 22.75 24.15
N SER A 17 -25.22 23.65 24.61
CA SER A 17 -23.78 23.45 24.89
C SER A 17 -23.07 22.35 24.06
N CYS A 18 -22.24 22.75 23.09
CA CYS A 18 -21.32 21.85 22.34
C CYS A 18 -20.37 21.01 23.22
N LYS A 19 -20.32 21.27 24.53
CA LYS A 19 -19.59 20.45 25.51
C LYS A 19 -20.17 19.04 25.65
N ASP A 20 -21.49 18.86 25.46
CA ASP A 20 -22.15 17.56 25.69
C ASP A 20 -21.85 16.58 24.53
N TYR A 21 -21.86 17.05 23.28
CA TYR A 21 -21.58 16.21 22.12
C TYR A 21 -20.12 15.74 22.03
N ASP A 22 -19.15 16.58 22.42
CA ASP A 22 -17.75 16.17 22.46
C ASP A 22 -17.52 15.13 23.57
N ASP A 23 -18.18 15.28 24.72
CA ASP A 23 -18.15 14.31 25.82
C ASP A 23 -18.85 12.99 25.41
N ASP A 24 -19.97 13.06 24.68
CA ASP A 24 -20.66 11.89 24.09
C ASP A 24 -19.81 11.17 23.03
N ILE A 25 -19.15 11.90 22.13
CA ILE A 25 -18.25 11.33 21.11
C ILE A 25 -17.07 10.65 21.77
N LYS A 26 -16.47 11.28 22.80
CA LYS A 26 -15.39 10.68 23.58
C LYS A 26 -15.86 9.42 24.31
N ASN A 27 -17.04 9.45 24.91
CA ASN A 27 -17.63 8.29 25.59
C ASN A 27 -17.88 7.14 24.59
N LEU A 28 -18.41 7.43 23.40
CA LEU A 28 -18.62 6.47 22.33
C LEU A 28 -17.30 5.87 21.80
N GLN A 29 -16.25 6.69 21.64
CA GLN A 29 -14.91 6.21 21.27
C GLN A 29 -14.30 5.32 22.35
N GLU A 30 -14.46 5.67 23.63
CA GLU A 30 -14.04 4.83 24.76
C GLU A 30 -14.81 3.49 24.79
N GLN A 31 -16.13 3.51 24.57
CA GLN A 31 -16.93 2.29 24.46
C GLN A 31 -16.52 1.42 23.26
N LEU A 32 -16.24 2.02 22.10
CA LEU A 32 -15.73 1.31 20.92
C LEU A 32 -14.38 0.65 21.19
N GLY A 33 -13.47 1.33 21.89
CA GLY A 33 -12.19 0.76 22.32
C GLY A 33 -12.35 -0.44 23.26
N LYS A 34 -13.29 -0.37 24.20
CA LYS A 34 -13.62 -1.49 25.11
C LYS A 34 -14.22 -2.67 24.36
N LYS A 35 -15.11 -2.40 23.39
CA LYS A 35 -15.69 -3.44 22.53
C LYS A 35 -14.62 -4.15 21.69
N ALA A 36 -13.70 -3.40 21.08
CA ALA A 36 -12.58 -3.98 20.35
C ALA A 36 -11.71 -4.89 21.25
N SER A 37 -11.51 -4.49 22.51
CA SER A 37 -10.77 -5.29 23.50
C SER A 37 -11.52 -6.57 23.90
N LEU A 38 -12.85 -6.50 24.08
CA LEU A 38 -13.70 -7.68 24.31
C LEU A 38 -13.64 -8.66 23.13
N GLU A 39 -13.70 -8.15 21.90
CA GLU A 39 -13.56 -8.98 20.69
C GLU A 39 -12.20 -9.67 20.64
N GLU A 40 -11.12 -9.00 21.06
CA GLU A 40 -9.79 -9.63 21.18
C GLU A 40 -9.77 -10.73 22.26
N LEU A 41 -10.34 -10.49 23.44
CA LEU A 41 -10.45 -11.49 24.50
C LEU A 41 -11.31 -12.69 24.09
N ALA A 42 -12.41 -12.46 23.37
CA ALA A 42 -13.26 -13.51 22.82
C ALA A 42 -12.51 -14.36 21.79
N ALA A 43 -11.69 -13.75 20.93
CA ALA A 43 -10.82 -14.46 20.01
C ALA A 43 -9.78 -15.33 20.75
N LYS A 44 -9.19 -14.83 21.85
CA LYS A 44 -8.28 -15.62 22.70
C LYS A 44 -8.99 -16.82 23.33
N VAL A 45 -10.18 -16.63 23.92
CA VAL A 45 -10.97 -17.73 24.50
C VAL A 45 -11.37 -18.76 23.46
N SER A 46 -11.77 -18.34 22.26
CA SER A 46 -12.08 -19.26 21.16
C SER A 46 -10.84 -20.06 20.73
N THR A 47 -9.65 -19.47 20.76
CA THR A 47 -8.40 -20.17 20.45
C THR A 47 -8.08 -21.22 21.52
N LEU A 48 -8.25 -20.88 22.80
CA LEU A 48 -8.09 -21.83 23.91
C LEU A 48 -9.09 -22.98 23.83
N GLU A 49 -10.35 -22.70 23.47
CA GLU A 49 -11.39 -23.71 23.28
C GLU A 49 -11.00 -24.73 22.22
N THR A 50 -10.56 -24.26 21.05
CA THR A 50 -10.05 -25.13 19.98
C THR A 50 -8.87 -25.96 20.45
N ALA A 51 -7.87 -25.35 21.11
CA ALA A 51 -6.70 -26.07 21.60
C ALA A 51 -7.04 -27.17 22.63
N VAL A 52 -7.99 -26.90 23.53
CA VAL A 52 -8.46 -27.90 24.51
C VAL A 52 -9.22 -29.02 23.80
N ASN A 53 -10.05 -28.72 22.81
CA ASN A 53 -10.77 -29.74 22.04
C ASN A 53 -9.83 -30.63 21.23
N ASP A 54 -8.82 -30.05 20.58
CA ASP A 54 -7.78 -30.80 19.86
C ASP A 54 -7.00 -31.70 20.82
N ALA A 55 -6.63 -31.18 21.99
CA ALA A 55 -5.93 -31.95 23.03
C ALA A 55 -6.80 -33.09 23.59
N LYS A 56 -8.11 -32.89 23.73
CA LYS A 56 -9.04 -33.95 24.14
C LYS A 56 -9.14 -35.05 23.10
N THR A 57 -9.24 -34.68 21.81
CA THR A 57 -9.26 -35.66 20.72
C THR A 57 -7.98 -36.50 20.75
N ALA A 58 -6.81 -35.85 20.82
CA ALA A 58 -5.53 -36.53 20.89
C ALA A 58 -5.38 -37.43 22.14
N ALA A 59 -5.83 -36.96 23.32
CA ALA A 59 -5.77 -37.74 24.55
C ALA A 59 -6.73 -38.95 24.52
N ASN A 60 -7.91 -38.82 23.89
CA ASN A 60 -8.81 -39.97 23.66
C ASN A 60 -8.19 -41.00 22.73
N GLU A 61 -7.59 -40.59 21.61
CA GLU A 61 -6.89 -41.51 20.71
C GLU A 61 -5.72 -42.22 21.40
N ALA A 62 -4.96 -41.50 22.23
CA ALA A 62 -3.85 -42.07 23.00
C ALA A 62 -4.35 -43.07 24.05
N LYS A 63 -5.43 -42.73 24.76
CA LYS A 63 -6.11 -43.62 25.71
C LYS A 63 -6.59 -44.89 25.04
N ASP A 64 -7.23 -44.78 23.87
CA ASP A 64 -7.73 -45.94 23.11
C ASP A 64 -6.58 -46.85 22.67
N LYS A 65 -5.48 -46.27 22.16
CA LYS A 65 -4.27 -47.03 21.82
C LYS A 65 -3.62 -47.70 23.04
N ALA A 66 -3.56 -47.01 24.18
CA ALA A 66 -3.03 -47.57 25.42
C ALA A 66 -3.89 -48.73 25.92
N GLN A 67 -5.22 -48.61 25.80
CA GLN A 67 -6.17 -49.67 26.12
C GLN A 67 -6.01 -50.87 25.19
N GLU A 68 -5.92 -50.67 23.87
CA GLU A 68 -5.66 -51.74 22.91
C GLU A 68 -4.35 -52.48 23.19
N ALA A 69 -3.28 -51.75 23.55
CA ALA A 69 -2.00 -52.33 23.90
C ALA A 69 -2.08 -53.14 25.21
N LEU A 70 -2.82 -52.65 26.20
CA LEU A 70 -3.07 -53.36 27.46
C LEU A 70 -3.88 -54.65 27.24
N ASP A 71 -4.91 -54.61 26.41
CA ASP A 71 -5.75 -55.76 26.07
C ASP A 71 -4.94 -56.85 25.33
N LYS A 72 -4.06 -56.46 24.41
CA LYS A 72 -3.14 -57.37 23.71
C LYS A 72 -2.12 -57.99 24.68
N ALA A 73 -1.57 -57.22 25.61
CA ALA A 73 -0.66 -57.73 26.63
C ALA A 73 -1.33 -58.73 27.59
N GLY A 74 -2.64 -58.60 27.83
CA GLY A 74 -3.43 -59.54 28.62
C GLY A 74 -3.87 -60.82 27.91
N SER A 75 -3.60 -60.94 26.60
CA SER A 75 -3.96 -62.10 25.77
C SER A 75 -2.82 -63.12 25.74
N ALA A 76 -3.14 -64.42 25.78
CA ALA A 76 -2.20 -65.54 26.01
C ALA A 76 -1.07 -65.78 24.97
N GLU A 77 -0.78 -64.83 24.09
CA GLU A 77 0.27 -64.91 23.07
C GLU A 77 1.46 -63.95 23.29
N GLY A 78 1.47 -63.12 24.33
CA GLY A 78 2.56 -62.18 24.61
C GLY A 78 3.26 -62.43 25.95
N GLY A 79 4.51 -62.88 25.92
CA GLY A 79 5.40 -62.88 27.10
C GLY A 79 5.79 -61.44 27.47
N VAL A 80 4.87 -60.69 28.06
CA VAL A 80 5.06 -59.31 28.52
C VAL A 80 5.47 -59.32 29.99
N SER A 81 6.45 -58.49 30.38
CA SER A 81 6.91 -58.45 31.77
C SER A 81 5.90 -57.73 32.68
N ASP A 82 5.92 -58.03 33.98
CA ASP A 82 5.09 -57.32 34.97
C ASP A 82 5.35 -55.80 34.97
N ASP A 83 6.59 -55.39 34.64
CA ASP A 83 7.00 -53.99 34.54
C ASP A 83 6.35 -53.30 33.33
N ASP A 84 6.27 -53.96 32.18
CA ASP A 84 5.61 -53.45 30.98
C ASP A 84 4.10 -53.30 31.21
N LEU A 85 3.48 -54.28 31.87
CA LEU A 85 2.05 -54.23 32.21
C LEU A 85 1.74 -53.08 33.18
N LYS A 86 2.64 -52.84 34.14
CA LYS A 86 2.55 -51.71 35.08
C LYS A 86 2.74 -50.37 34.36
N ALA A 87 3.64 -50.28 33.39
CA ALA A 87 3.85 -49.09 32.58
C ALA A 87 2.63 -48.77 31.71
N LEU A 88 2.03 -49.77 31.05
CA LEU A 88 0.81 -49.61 30.24
C LEU A 88 -0.39 -49.14 31.07
N LYS A 89 -0.61 -49.73 32.26
CA LYS A 89 -1.68 -49.29 33.18
C LYS A 89 -1.45 -47.86 33.65
N LYS A 90 -0.20 -47.49 33.91
CA LYS A 90 0.17 -46.13 34.30
C LYS A 90 -0.10 -45.15 33.16
N GLU A 91 0.32 -45.44 31.93
CA GLU A 91 0.06 -44.59 30.76
C GLU A 91 -1.45 -44.39 30.55
N LEU A 92 -2.25 -45.47 30.64
CA LEU A 92 -3.70 -45.39 30.51
C LEU A 92 -4.31 -44.48 31.60
N GLN A 93 -3.89 -44.62 32.86
CA GLN A 93 -4.36 -43.77 33.96
C GLN A 93 -3.93 -42.31 33.77
N ASP A 94 -2.69 -42.07 33.34
CA ASP A 94 -2.18 -40.73 33.08
C ASP A 94 -2.98 -40.03 31.95
N GLN A 95 -3.42 -40.76 30.91
CA GLN A 95 -4.33 -40.22 29.88
C GLN A 95 -5.74 -39.92 30.41
N ILE A 96 -6.28 -40.78 31.29
CA ILE A 96 -7.59 -40.55 31.93
C ILE A 96 -7.55 -39.29 32.81
N ASP A 97 -6.48 -39.12 33.60
CA ASP A 97 -6.29 -37.97 34.47
C ASP A 97 -6.09 -36.67 33.66
N LYS A 98 -5.39 -36.77 32.52
CA LYS A 98 -5.25 -35.66 31.57
C LYS A 98 -6.59 -35.25 30.96
N LEU A 99 -7.41 -36.21 30.52
CA LEU A 99 -8.76 -35.93 29.99
C LEU A 99 -9.65 -35.25 31.04
N ALA A 100 -9.63 -35.73 32.29
CA ALA A 100 -10.37 -35.10 33.38
C ALA A 100 -9.92 -33.66 33.64
N SER A 101 -8.61 -33.39 33.56
CA SER A 101 -8.07 -32.04 33.72
C SER A 101 -8.46 -31.12 32.55
N LEU A 102 -8.44 -31.62 31.31
CA LEU A 102 -8.90 -30.90 30.13
C LEU A 102 -10.41 -30.60 30.19
N ASP A 103 -11.22 -31.50 30.76
CA ASP A 103 -12.65 -31.25 31.00
C ASP A 103 -12.89 -30.10 31.97
N ILE A 104 -12.13 -30.02 33.06
CA ILE A 104 -12.20 -28.91 34.02
C ILE A 104 -11.87 -27.58 33.35
N VAL A 105 -10.78 -27.54 32.56
CA VAL A 105 -10.37 -26.32 31.87
C VAL A 105 -11.39 -25.93 30.78
N ASN A 106 -11.97 -26.90 30.08
CA ASN A 106 -13.04 -26.63 29.12
C ASN A 106 -14.29 -25.99 29.77
N GLN A 107 -14.62 -26.39 31.00
CA GLN A 107 -15.70 -25.74 31.76
C GLN A 107 -15.36 -24.28 32.10
N LYS A 108 -14.11 -23.98 32.47
CA LYS A 108 -13.65 -22.59 32.70
C LYS A 108 -13.71 -21.75 31.44
N ILE A 109 -13.30 -22.30 30.29
CA ILE A 109 -13.39 -21.65 28.97
C ILE A 109 -14.86 -21.35 28.62
N ALA A 110 -15.77 -22.30 28.84
CA ALA A 110 -17.20 -22.09 28.60
C ALA A 110 -17.77 -20.97 29.49
N ALA A 111 -17.36 -20.91 30.77
CA ALA A 111 -17.76 -19.82 31.67
C ALA A 111 -17.26 -18.46 31.19
N LEU A 112 -15.96 -18.35 30.84
CA LEU A 112 -15.38 -17.12 30.28
C LEU A 112 -16.09 -16.66 29.00
N LYS A 113 -16.47 -17.61 28.14
CA LYS A 113 -17.20 -17.32 26.90
C LYS A 113 -18.58 -16.73 27.17
N GLU A 114 -19.28 -17.16 28.22
CA GLU A 114 -20.54 -16.54 28.64
C GLU A 114 -20.32 -15.13 29.20
N GLU A 115 -19.27 -14.92 29.99
CA GLU A 115 -18.95 -13.60 30.55
C GLU A 115 -18.60 -12.56 29.48
N LEU A 116 -17.96 -13.00 28.39
CA LEU A 116 -17.58 -12.14 27.26
C LEU A 116 -18.74 -11.75 26.33
N LYS A 117 -19.96 -12.29 26.51
CA LYS A 117 -21.15 -11.88 25.73
C LYS A 117 -21.78 -10.56 26.17
N GLY A 118 -21.31 -9.94 27.26
CA GLY A 118 -21.88 -8.68 27.76
C GLY A 118 -21.55 -7.49 26.86
N ASP A 119 -22.58 -6.72 26.46
CA ASP A 119 -22.43 -5.55 25.56
C ASP A 119 -21.68 -4.36 26.19
N PHE A 120 -21.64 -4.27 27.52
CA PHE A 120 -20.98 -3.18 28.26
C PHE A 120 -20.23 -3.73 29.49
N VAL A 121 -18.93 -3.49 29.55
CA VAL A 121 -18.07 -3.84 30.68
C VAL A 121 -17.29 -2.61 31.17
N THR A 122 -17.05 -2.55 32.48
CA THR A 122 -16.14 -1.55 33.06
C THR A 122 -14.69 -1.90 32.73
N ASP A 123 -13.78 -0.93 32.80
CA ASP A 123 -12.34 -1.18 32.59
C ASP A 123 -11.78 -2.17 33.62
N GLU A 124 -12.33 -2.14 34.85
CA GLU A 124 -12.00 -3.07 35.92
C GLU A 124 -12.40 -4.50 35.54
N LYS A 125 -13.65 -4.70 35.07
CA LYS A 125 -14.11 -6.02 34.62
C LYS A 125 -13.34 -6.52 33.37
N LEU A 126 -12.99 -5.62 32.45
CA LEU A 126 -12.17 -5.97 31.28
C LEU A 126 -10.78 -6.47 31.70
N LYS A 127 -10.16 -5.81 32.67
CA LYS A 127 -8.87 -6.20 33.24
C LYS A 127 -8.95 -7.53 33.98
N ASP A 128 -10.01 -7.76 34.73
CA ASP A 128 -10.24 -9.02 35.45
C ASP A 128 -10.46 -10.19 34.48
N LEU A 129 -11.27 -9.99 33.43
CA LEU A 129 -11.46 -10.99 32.37
C LEU A 129 -10.16 -11.32 31.66
N ALA A 130 -9.34 -10.31 31.34
CA ALA A 130 -8.03 -10.52 30.73
C ALA A 130 -7.13 -11.36 31.65
N ALA A 131 -7.08 -11.04 32.95
CA ALA A 131 -6.29 -11.79 33.93
C ALA A 131 -6.77 -13.24 34.12
N GLU A 132 -8.08 -13.47 34.08
CA GLU A 132 -8.65 -14.82 34.17
C GLU A 132 -8.37 -15.64 32.90
N ILE A 133 -8.47 -15.01 31.72
CA ILE A 133 -8.07 -15.62 30.44
C ILE A 133 -6.58 -15.98 30.46
N ASP A 134 -5.71 -15.11 30.98
CA ASP A 134 -4.27 -15.40 31.10
C ASP A 134 -4.01 -16.57 32.05
N LYS A 135 -4.75 -16.67 33.16
CA LYS A 135 -4.66 -17.80 34.09
C LYS A 135 -5.14 -19.10 33.43
N VAL A 136 -6.29 -19.09 32.76
CA VAL A 136 -6.81 -20.26 32.04
C VAL A 136 -5.87 -20.64 30.91
N SER A 137 -5.29 -19.67 30.20
CA SER A 137 -4.24 -19.90 29.19
C SER A 137 -3.04 -20.62 29.80
N ALA A 138 -2.52 -20.17 30.94
CA ALA A 138 -1.42 -20.85 31.63
C ALA A 138 -1.77 -22.29 32.05
N GLU A 139 -3.00 -22.51 32.54
CA GLU A 139 -3.49 -23.86 32.87
C GLU A 139 -3.57 -24.75 31.61
N VAL A 140 -4.16 -24.25 30.51
CA VAL A 140 -4.21 -24.93 29.21
C VAL A 140 -2.80 -25.34 28.76
N MET A 141 -1.85 -24.39 28.77
CA MET A 141 -0.45 -24.61 28.39
C MET A 141 0.22 -25.72 29.22
N SER A 142 -0.05 -25.76 30.52
CA SER A 142 0.50 -26.80 31.40
C SER A 142 -0.02 -28.21 31.11
N LEU A 143 -1.25 -28.32 30.58
CA LEU A 143 -1.90 -29.61 30.28
C LEU A 143 -1.55 -30.13 28.89
N ILE A 144 -1.53 -29.24 27.89
CA ILE A 144 -1.29 -29.63 26.50
C ILE A 144 0.20 -29.76 26.20
N GLY A 145 1.04 -29.00 26.92
CA GLY A 145 2.48 -28.98 26.76
C GLY A 145 2.92 -28.24 25.49
N HIS A 146 4.22 -28.30 25.23
CA HIS A 146 4.87 -27.58 24.13
C HIS A 146 5.19 -28.46 22.91
N ARG A 147 4.83 -29.75 22.99
CA ARG A 147 5.22 -30.74 22.00
C ARG A 147 4.34 -30.63 20.75
N LEU A 148 4.98 -30.42 19.60
CA LEU A 148 4.32 -30.52 18.30
C LEU A 148 3.83 -31.96 18.06
N THR A 149 2.56 -32.12 17.68
CA THR A 149 1.93 -33.43 17.42
C THR A 149 1.48 -33.59 15.97
N SER A 150 1.05 -32.51 15.31
CA SER A 150 0.70 -32.53 13.88
C SER A 150 1.03 -31.21 13.19
N LEU A 151 1.14 -31.28 11.88
CA LEU A 151 1.31 -30.15 10.97
C LEU A 151 0.29 -30.29 9.84
N ALA A 152 -0.39 -29.20 9.52
CA ALA A 152 -1.28 -29.11 8.36
C ALA A 152 -0.90 -27.89 7.52
N VAL A 153 -0.85 -28.03 6.20
CA VAL A 153 -0.52 -26.89 5.33
C VAL A 153 -1.62 -25.82 5.40
N ILE A 154 -1.23 -24.56 5.30
CA ILE A 154 -2.13 -23.46 4.96
C ILE A 154 -1.84 -23.13 3.49
N PRO A 155 -2.65 -23.65 2.56
CA PRO A 155 -2.34 -23.52 1.14
C PRO A 155 -2.49 -22.07 0.67
N THR A 156 -1.54 -21.61 -0.14
CA THR A 156 -1.65 -20.31 -0.84
C THR A 156 -2.57 -20.41 -2.06
N SER A 157 -2.71 -21.62 -2.62
CA SER A 157 -3.56 -21.90 -3.78
C SER A 157 -3.94 -23.38 -3.84
N HIS A 158 -4.93 -23.69 -4.69
CA HIS A 158 -5.26 -25.07 -5.06
C HIS A 158 -5.07 -25.23 -6.57
N ILE A 159 -4.17 -26.11 -6.98
CA ILE A 159 -3.89 -26.37 -8.39
C ILE A 159 -4.37 -27.79 -8.72
N ASN A 160 -5.32 -27.89 -9.64
CA ASN A 160 -5.99 -29.16 -9.99
C ASN A 160 -6.61 -29.86 -8.76
N GLY A 161 -7.15 -29.09 -7.81
CA GLY A 161 -7.75 -29.59 -6.58
C GLY A 161 -6.75 -30.01 -5.49
N ILE A 162 -5.44 -29.87 -5.72
CA ILE A 162 -4.40 -30.20 -4.75
C ILE A 162 -3.93 -28.91 -4.06
N ALA A 163 -3.90 -28.93 -2.72
CA ALA A 163 -3.30 -27.87 -1.92
C ALA A 163 -1.85 -27.61 -2.36
N ALA A 164 -1.48 -26.34 -2.52
CA ALA A 164 -0.18 -25.97 -3.05
C ALA A 164 0.53 -24.89 -2.19
N ILE A 165 1.85 -25.04 -2.12
CA ILE A 165 2.77 -23.98 -1.72
C ILE A 165 3.26 -23.33 -3.01
N THR A 166 3.08 -22.02 -3.12
CA THR A 166 3.51 -21.22 -4.27
C THR A 166 4.86 -20.57 -3.99
N LEU A 167 5.77 -20.61 -4.97
CA LEU A 167 6.97 -19.78 -5.01
C LEU A 167 7.01 -18.96 -6.30
N THR A 168 7.69 -17.83 -6.27
CA THR A 168 7.90 -16.99 -7.44
C THR A 168 9.34 -17.10 -7.92
N THR A 169 9.49 -17.23 -9.24
CA THR A 169 10.78 -17.22 -9.93
C THR A 169 10.74 -16.17 -11.01
N LEU A 170 11.74 -15.29 -11.03
CA LEU A 170 11.91 -14.31 -12.09
C LEU A 170 12.70 -14.93 -13.24
N GLN A 171 12.20 -14.70 -14.45
CA GLN A 171 12.82 -15.11 -15.69
C GLN A 171 13.19 -13.86 -16.50
N TYR A 172 14.44 -13.76 -16.92
CA TYR A 172 14.88 -12.72 -17.85
C TYR A 172 16.01 -13.25 -18.74
N THR A 173 16.11 -12.72 -19.96
CA THR A 173 17.28 -12.98 -20.81
C THR A 173 18.32 -11.91 -20.53
N PRO A 174 19.56 -12.25 -20.14
CA PRO A 174 20.63 -11.28 -19.95
C PRO A 174 20.76 -10.35 -21.15
N GLN A 175 20.86 -9.06 -20.87
CA GLN A 175 20.89 -8.01 -21.87
C GLN A 175 22.28 -7.37 -21.97
N LYS A 176 22.55 -6.70 -23.09
CA LYS A 176 23.69 -5.79 -23.25
C LYS A 176 23.23 -4.55 -23.96
N TYR A 177 23.82 -3.42 -23.58
CA TYR A 177 23.58 -2.14 -24.24
C TYR A 177 23.87 -2.23 -25.74
N GLN A 178 22.94 -1.71 -26.55
CA GLN A 178 23.15 -1.45 -27.96
C GLN A 178 22.55 -0.09 -28.30
N ALA A 179 23.41 0.84 -28.73
CA ALA A 179 22.96 2.16 -29.17
C ALA A 179 22.07 2.01 -30.41
N MET A 180 20.89 2.62 -30.36
CA MET A 180 19.97 2.72 -31.48
C MET A 180 20.17 4.06 -32.19
N ALA A 181 20.15 4.05 -33.53
CA ALA A 181 20.40 5.25 -34.30
C ALA A 181 19.14 6.10 -34.52
N LYS A 182 17.96 5.46 -34.72
CA LYS A 182 16.67 6.11 -35.08
C LYS A 182 15.49 5.16 -34.77
N HIS A 183 14.27 5.70 -34.64
CA HIS A 183 13.04 4.93 -34.79
C HIS A 183 12.78 4.64 -36.28
N THR A 184 12.58 3.38 -36.68
CA THR A 184 12.26 3.06 -38.08
C THR A 184 10.76 3.19 -38.44
N THR A 185 9.89 3.36 -37.45
CA THR A 185 8.49 3.81 -37.55
C THR A 185 8.01 4.10 -36.12
N GLN A 186 7.28 5.19 -35.87
CA GLN A 186 6.74 5.61 -34.54
C GLN A 186 5.71 4.64 -33.93
N ASP A 187 5.60 3.43 -34.47
CA ASP A 187 4.56 2.51 -34.07
C ASP A 187 5.05 1.59 -32.94
N HIS A 188 5.05 2.14 -31.73
CA HIS A 188 5.26 1.40 -30.48
C HIS A 188 4.14 0.36 -30.21
N THR A 189 3.12 0.28 -31.07
CA THR A 189 1.93 -0.56 -30.84
C THR A 189 2.16 -2.06 -30.96
N THR A 190 3.37 -2.56 -31.22
CA THR A 190 3.61 -4.02 -31.19
C THR A 190 4.89 -4.43 -30.48
N THR A 191 5.87 -3.53 -30.35
CA THR A 191 7.11 -3.83 -29.63
C THR A 191 7.70 -2.54 -29.05
N PRO A 192 8.08 -2.51 -27.75
CA PRO A 192 8.88 -1.41 -27.23
C PRO A 192 10.20 -1.32 -27.99
N VAL A 193 10.66 -0.09 -28.28
CA VAL A 193 12.03 0.12 -28.74
C VAL A 193 12.96 -0.08 -27.54
N LEU A 194 14.04 -0.83 -27.73
CA LEU A 194 14.92 -1.26 -26.66
C LEU A 194 16.36 -0.91 -27.04
N ASP A 195 17.04 -0.12 -26.20
CA ASP A 195 18.48 0.19 -26.34
C ASP A 195 19.38 -0.98 -25.88
N HIS A 196 18.88 -2.19 -26.04
CA HIS A 196 19.55 -3.39 -25.62
C HIS A 196 19.16 -4.56 -26.51
N VAL A 197 20.08 -5.52 -26.58
CA VAL A 197 19.83 -6.82 -27.18
C VAL A 197 20.19 -7.91 -26.18
N ASN A 198 19.72 -9.11 -26.46
CA ASN A 198 20.11 -10.29 -25.69
C ASN A 198 21.64 -10.45 -25.77
N ALA A 199 22.26 -10.52 -24.60
CA ALA A 199 23.68 -10.86 -24.42
C ALA A 199 23.89 -12.38 -24.37
N ALA A 200 22.84 -13.15 -24.08
CA ALA A 200 22.85 -14.59 -24.02
C ALA A 200 21.65 -15.19 -24.77
N ALA A 201 21.78 -16.45 -25.21
CA ALA A 201 20.69 -17.19 -25.85
C ALA A 201 19.70 -17.78 -24.82
N THR A 202 20.16 -18.04 -23.61
CA THR A 202 19.40 -18.68 -22.54
C THR A 202 18.93 -17.67 -21.50
N ALA A 203 17.70 -17.84 -21.02
CA ALA A 203 17.17 -17.05 -19.91
C ALA A 203 17.78 -17.49 -18.58
N ASN A 204 18.01 -16.53 -17.69
CA ASN A 204 18.30 -16.76 -16.29
C ASN A 204 16.99 -16.93 -15.51
N PHE A 205 17.05 -17.74 -14.46
CA PHE A 205 15.98 -17.96 -13.50
C PHE A 205 16.50 -17.65 -12.11
N ILE A 206 15.90 -16.70 -11.42
CA ILE A 206 16.27 -16.29 -10.07
C ILE A 206 15.05 -16.41 -9.15
N SER A 207 15.25 -16.95 -7.95
CA SER A 207 14.24 -17.02 -6.91
C SER A 207 14.84 -16.49 -5.62
N THR A 208 14.00 -15.91 -4.77
CA THR A 208 14.41 -15.43 -3.45
C THR A 208 14.78 -16.60 -2.52
N ASP A 209 15.66 -16.32 -1.56
CA ASP A 209 15.96 -17.24 -0.46
C ASP A 209 14.86 -17.26 0.64
N TYR A 210 13.84 -16.42 0.48
CA TYR A 210 12.84 -16.13 1.50
C TYR A 210 11.40 -16.33 1.02
N ASN A 211 11.14 -17.30 0.14
CA ASN A 211 9.76 -17.71 -0.14
C ASN A 211 9.10 -18.22 1.14
N GLU A 212 7.79 -18.07 1.30
CA GLU A 212 7.09 -18.41 2.55
C GLU A 212 6.11 -19.57 2.34
N ALA A 213 6.13 -20.53 3.25
CA ALA A 213 5.14 -21.59 3.38
C ALA A 213 4.57 -21.56 4.80
N TYR A 214 3.27 -21.76 4.93
CA TYR A 214 2.56 -21.62 6.19
C TYR A 214 1.93 -22.96 6.58
N PHE A 215 1.99 -23.27 7.87
CA PHE A 215 1.45 -24.52 8.42
C PHE A 215 0.75 -24.22 9.75
N HIS A 216 -0.41 -24.82 9.98
CA HIS A 216 -0.97 -24.92 11.31
C HIS A 216 -0.15 -25.90 12.14
N VAL A 217 0.19 -25.50 13.36
CA VAL A 217 0.80 -26.37 14.37
C VAL A 217 -0.27 -26.86 15.32
N SER A 218 -0.17 -28.12 15.74
CA SER A 218 -0.96 -28.64 16.85
C SER A 218 -0.05 -29.15 17.96
N PRO A 219 -0.38 -28.90 19.24
CA PRO A 219 -1.49 -28.05 19.70
C PRO A 219 -1.37 -26.58 19.25
N SER A 220 -2.50 -25.95 18.90
CA SER A 220 -2.57 -24.59 18.33
C SER A 220 -2.16 -23.50 19.33
N VAL A 221 -2.19 -23.82 20.62
CA VAL A 221 -1.66 -23.02 21.70
C VAL A 221 -0.61 -23.90 22.37
N GLY A 222 0.57 -23.41 22.73
CA GLY A 222 1.60 -24.28 23.33
C GLY A 222 2.92 -24.27 22.60
N VAL A 223 2.89 -24.64 21.31
CA VAL A 223 4.12 -24.85 20.54
C VAL A 223 4.81 -23.52 20.27
N ARG A 224 6.08 -23.41 20.66
CA ARG A 224 6.94 -22.24 20.44
C ARG A 224 7.99 -22.57 19.39
N THR A 225 8.60 -21.53 18.81
CA THR A 225 9.69 -21.69 17.85
C THR A 225 10.85 -22.55 18.38
N SER A 226 11.13 -22.52 19.69
CA SER A 226 12.19 -23.34 20.32
C SER A 226 11.83 -24.82 20.48
N ASP A 227 10.56 -25.20 20.30
CA ASP A 227 10.08 -26.56 20.55
C ASP A 227 10.31 -27.51 19.38
N ILE A 228 10.74 -26.97 18.24
CA ILE A 228 11.23 -27.70 17.07
C ILE A 228 12.61 -27.18 16.67
N GLU A 229 13.35 -27.98 15.91
CA GLU A 229 14.56 -27.55 15.22
C GLU A 229 14.24 -27.07 13.79
N LEU A 230 15.23 -26.54 13.06
CA LEU A 230 15.08 -26.14 11.66
C LEU A 230 14.48 -27.30 10.83
N PRO A 231 13.27 -27.13 10.25
CA PRO A 231 12.65 -28.17 9.45
C PRO A 231 13.42 -28.51 8.18
N SER A 232 13.02 -29.59 7.54
CA SER A 232 13.44 -29.97 6.19
C SER A 232 12.23 -30.25 5.32
N PHE A 233 12.37 -30.15 4.00
CA PHE A 233 11.33 -30.62 3.07
C PHE A 233 11.70 -31.99 2.53
N ASP A 234 10.83 -32.97 2.72
CA ASP A 234 10.90 -34.22 1.98
C ASP A 234 10.11 -34.05 0.68
N CYS A 235 10.81 -34.02 -0.44
CA CYS A 235 10.21 -33.74 -1.75
C CYS A 235 10.14 -35.00 -2.61
N ILE A 236 9.08 -35.11 -3.40
CA ILE A 236 8.89 -36.16 -4.39
C ILE A 236 8.48 -35.56 -5.73
N THR A 237 8.56 -36.35 -6.80
CA THR A 237 7.91 -36.02 -8.07
C THR A 237 6.68 -36.88 -8.24
N SER A 238 5.58 -36.27 -8.66
CA SER A 238 4.29 -36.93 -8.85
C SER A 238 3.74 -36.63 -10.25
N GLU A 239 2.73 -37.39 -10.64
CA GLU A 239 2.05 -37.30 -11.92
C GLU A 239 0.54 -37.28 -11.68
N ASN A 240 -0.21 -36.54 -12.52
CA ASN A 240 -1.67 -36.44 -12.40
C ASN A 240 -2.42 -37.73 -12.82
N ILE A 241 -1.73 -38.73 -13.37
CA ILE A 241 -2.30 -40.02 -13.77
C ILE A 241 -1.70 -41.10 -12.87
N MET A 242 -2.57 -41.82 -12.15
CA MET A 242 -2.20 -42.93 -11.26
C MET A 242 -1.70 -44.14 -12.05
N THR A 243 -0.43 -44.11 -12.49
CA THR A 243 0.27 -45.33 -12.91
C THR A 243 0.85 -46.01 -11.68
N LYS A 244 0.71 -47.34 -11.55
CA LYS A 244 1.07 -48.14 -10.36
C LYS A 244 2.33 -47.58 -9.66
N ALA A 245 2.17 -47.18 -8.40
CA ALA A 245 3.21 -46.59 -7.57
C ALA A 245 4.46 -47.49 -7.54
N THR A 246 5.47 -47.09 -8.30
CA THR A 246 6.86 -47.42 -7.96
C THR A 246 7.21 -46.47 -6.82
N GLY A 247 7.80 -46.95 -5.72
CA GLY A 247 8.08 -46.11 -4.55
C GLY A 247 8.72 -44.78 -4.97
N ALA A 248 8.13 -43.66 -4.57
CA ALA A 248 8.62 -42.34 -4.98
C ALA A 248 9.98 -42.08 -4.32
N ASP A 249 10.98 -41.70 -5.12
CA ASP A 249 12.29 -41.30 -4.61
C ASP A 249 12.15 -40.00 -3.80
N ILE A 250 12.23 -40.11 -2.48
CA ILE A 250 12.20 -38.97 -1.55
C ILE A 250 13.55 -38.27 -1.60
N LYS A 251 13.53 -36.96 -1.88
CA LYS A 251 14.71 -36.09 -1.85
C LYS A 251 14.52 -35.03 -0.79
N THR A 252 15.29 -35.14 0.30
CA THR A 252 15.31 -34.12 1.34
C THR A 252 15.97 -32.84 0.83
N ASN A 253 15.32 -31.70 1.06
CA ASN A 253 15.75 -30.34 0.71
C ASN A 253 16.02 -30.10 -0.79
N SER A 254 15.32 -30.82 -1.68
CA SER A 254 15.42 -30.62 -3.13
C SER A 254 14.09 -30.92 -3.83
N PRO A 255 13.46 -29.95 -4.51
CA PRO A 255 14.11 -28.76 -5.08
C PRO A 255 14.06 -27.49 -4.22
N ILE A 256 13.52 -27.58 -3.00
CA ILE A 256 13.42 -26.45 -2.06
C ILE A 256 13.99 -26.83 -0.70
N GLN A 257 14.46 -25.84 0.06
CA GLN A 257 15.09 -26.04 1.36
C GLN A 257 14.67 -24.93 2.33
N PRO A 258 14.22 -25.27 3.57
CA PRO A 258 14.01 -24.28 4.62
C PRO A 258 15.31 -23.55 4.99
N VAL A 259 15.20 -22.24 5.18
CA VAL A 259 16.30 -21.35 5.59
C VAL A 259 16.07 -20.83 7.01
N LYS A 260 14.83 -20.48 7.33
CA LYS A 260 14.41 -19.97 8.65
C LYS A 260 12.98 -20.41 8.90
N TYR A 261 12.58 -20.43 10.16
CA TYR A 261 11.19 -20.59 10.54
C TYR A 261 10.85 -19.72 11.76
N ASP A 262 9.57 -19.48 11.96
CA ASP A 262 9.02 -18.83 13.14
C ASP A 262 7.63 -19.39 13.43
N ILE A 263 7.29 -19.56 14.70
CA ILE A 263 5.95 -19.96 15.14
C ILE A 263 5.34 -18.77 15.88
N ASN A 264 4.28 -18.22 15.31
CA ASN A 264 3.50 -17.16 15.91
C ASN A 264 2.07 -17.66 16.09
N LYS A 265 1.66 -17.79 17.36
CA LYS A 265 0.40 -18.46 17.75
C LYS A 265 0.37 -19.89 17.20
N ASP A 266 -0.62 -20.21 16.38
CA ASP A 266 -0.87 -21.51 15.79
C ASP A 266 -0.27 -21.67 14.38
N VAL A 267 0.47 -20.67 13.89
CA VAL A 267 1.01 -20.65 12.52
C VAL A 267 2.54 -20.74 12.54
N LEU A 268 3.05 -21.84 12.00
CA LEU A 268 4.44 -22.01 11.60
C LEU A 268 4.67 -21.41 10.22
N THR A 269 5.47 -20.35 10.16
CA THR A 269 5.95 -19.74 8.92
C THR A 269 7.34 -20.27 8.60
N VAL A 270 7.49 -20.99 7.49
CA VAL A 270 8.77 -21.50 7.00
C VAL A 270 9.25 -20.64 5.83
N LYS A 271 10.37 -19.94 6.00
CA LYS A 271 11.08 -19.28 4.91
C LYS A 271 11.97 -20.29 4.21
N PHE A 272 11.87 -20.40 2.89
CA PHE A 272 12.60 -21.39 2.10
C PHE A 272 13.16 -20.81 0.80
N LYS A 273 14.21 -21.48 0.32
CA LYS A 273 14.87 -21.17 -0.94
C LYS A 273 14.75 -22.30 -1.94
N LYS A 274 14.90 -21.98 -3.21
CA LYS A 274 15.05 -22.96 -4.28
C LYS A 274 16.51 -23.45 -4.34
N THR A 275 16.72 -24.76 -4.42
CA THR A 275 18.06 -25.38 -4.43
C THR A 275 18.53 -25.84 -5.82
N VAL A 276 17.64 -25.83 -6.81
CA VAL A 276 17.93 -26.24 -8.19
C VAL A 276 17.94 -25.06 -9.15
N LYS A 277 18.79 -25.13 -10.17
CA LYS A 277 18.83 -24.16 -11.28
C LYS A 277 17.66 -24.37 -12.24
N GLY A 278 17.23 -23.31 -12.92
CA GLY A 278 16.14 -23.35 -13.90
C GLY A 278 14.76 -23.29 -13.26
N SER A 279 13.73 -23.72 -13.99
CA SER A 279 12.34 -23.77 -13.52
C SER A 279 12.00 -25.15 -12.92
N ILE A 280 11.12 -25.18 -11.91
CA ILE A 280 10.48 -26.37 -11.35
C ILE A 280 8.99 -26.41 -11.66
N ALA A 281 8.52 -25.56 -12.57
CA ALA A 281 7.15 -25.54 -13.05
C ALA A 281 6.76 -26.92 -13.58
N ALA A 282 5.48 -27.25 -13.43
CA ALA A 282 4.94 -28.51 -13.91
C ALA A 282 5.14 -28.63 -15.43
N THR A 283 5.48 -29.83 -15.89
CA THR A 283 5.65 -30.13 -17.31
C THR A 283 4.51 -31.03 -17.78
N THR A 284 3.93 -30.70 -18.93
CA THR A 284 2.86 -31.49 -19.55
C THR A 284 3.35 -32.23 -20.79
N ALA A 285 2.93 -33.47 -20.95
CA ALA A 285 3.15 -34.30 -22.13
C ALA A 285 1.84 -35.06 -22.44
N GLY A 286 1.03 -34.51 -23.35
CA GLY A 286 -0.35 -34.96 -23.54
C GLY A 286 -1.20 -34.71 -22.28
N ASP A 287 -1.97 -35.70 -21.85
CA ASP A 287 -2.80 -35.62 -20.64
C ASP A 287 -2.00 -35.79 -19.33
N LYS A 288 -0.71 -36.09 -19.45
CA LYS A 288 0.19 -36.34 -18.32
C LYS A 288 0.89 -35.06 -17.89
N GLU A 289 0.61 -34.61 -16.68
CA GLU A 289 1.31 -33.52 -15.98
C GLU A 289 2.25 -34.13 -14.93
N LYS A 290 3.50 -33.70 -14.93
CA LYS A 290 4.53 -34.07 -13.93
C LYS A 290 4.90 -32.84 -13.10
N PHE A 291 4.86 -32.96 -11.78
CA PHE A 291 5.08 -31.85 -10.85
C PHE A 291 5.75 -32.31 -9.55
N TYR A 292 6.31 -31.36 -8.80
CA TYR A 292 6.91 -31.63 -7.49
C TYR A 292 5.88 -31.56 -6.38
N MET A 293 6.06 -32.38 -5.35
CA MET A 293 5.35 -32.29 -4.08
C MET A 293 6.34 -32.21 -2.93
N ALA A 294 5.94 -31.60 -1.82
CA ALA A 294 6.75 -31.50 -0.61
C ALA A 294 5.93 -31.78 0.64
N SER A 295 6.55 -32.44 1.61
CA SER A 295 6.08 -32.58 2.99
C SER A 295 7.09 -31.89 3.90
N LEU A 296 6.61 -31.02 4.81
CA LEU A 296 7.47 -30.41 5.80
C LEU A 296 7.74 -31.42 6.91
N LYS A 297 9.01 -31.74 7.15
CA LYS A 297 9.49 -32.60 8.22
C LYS A 297 10.12 -31.74 9.30
N ALA A 298 9.39 -31.55 10.41
CA ALA A 298 9.81 -30.77 11.56
C ALA A 298 10.38 -31.68 12.66
N PRO A 299 11.68 -31.59 12.98
CA PRO A 299 12.25 -32.30 14.12
C PRO A 299 11.76 -31.67 15.43
N ILE A 300 11.29 -32.49 16.36
CA ILE A 300 10.93 -32.04 17.71
C ILE A 300 12.23 -31.79 18.50
N ALA A 301 12.27 -30.71 19.29
CA ALA A 301 13.38 -30.44 20.19
C ALA A 301 13.49 -31.50 21.30
N ALA A 302 14.71 -31.90 21.65
CA ALA A 302 14.96 -32.98 22.61
C ALA A 302 14.36 -32.74 24.01
N GLU A 303 14.13 -31.48 24.39
CA GLU A 303 13.45 -31.09 25.64
C GLU A 303 12.00 -31.57 25.69
N ASN A 304 11.37 -31.78 24.53
CA ASN A 304 9.99 -32.21 24.39
C ASN A 304 9.84 -33.71 24.07
N TYR A 305 10.91 -34.50 24.23
CA TYR A 305 10.89 -35.96 24.03
C TYR A 305 10.22 -36.69 25.19
N THR A 306 9.50 -37.76 24.87
CA THR A 306 9.07 -38.74 25.87
C THR A 306 10.29 -39.47 26.44
N ALA A 307 10.15 -40.13 27.58
CA ALA A 307 11.27 -40.87 28.19
C ALA A 307 11.86 -41.95 27.25
N ALA A 308 11.00 -42.65 26.49
CA ALA A 308 11.43 -43.66 25.52
C ALA A 308 12.18 -43.05 24.33
N GLU A 309 11.69 -41.94 23.79
CA GLU A 309 12.34 -41.21 22.71
C GLU A 309 13.66 -40.58 23.15
N LYS A 310 13.71 -40.05 24.37
CA LYS A 310 14.94 -39.50 24.94
C LYS A 310 15.99 -40.59 25.10
N LYS A 311 15.60 -41.77 25.57
CA LYS A 311 16.49 -42.94 25.62
C LYS A 311 16.97 -43.33 24.22
N ALA A 312 16.08 -43.42 23.23
CA ALA A 312 16.45 -43.75 21.85
C ALA A 312 17.39 -42.69 21.23
N PHE A 313 17.17 -41.42 21.54
CA PHE A 313 18.05 -40.33 21.12
C PHE A 313 19.43 -40.43 21.77
N ASP A 314 19.50 -40.67 23.08
CA ASP A 314 20.76 -40.76 23.81
C ASP A 314 21.59 -41.99 23.43
N GLU A 315 20.92 -43.13 23.15
CA GLU A 315 21.59 -44.39 22.82
C GLU A 315 21.94 -44.51 21.32
N GLN A 316 21.09 -43.99 20.43
CA GLN A 316 21.16 -44.26 18.98
C GLN A 316 21.19 -42.99 18.11
N GLY A 317 21.00 -41.80 18.69
CA GLY A 317 20.88 -40.55 17.94
C GLY A 317 19.57 -40.39 17.17
N THR A 318 18.55 -41.22 17.46
CA THR A 318 17.27 -41.21 16.76
C THR A 318 16.46 -39.96 17.10
N LYS A 319 16.29 -39.06 16.13
CA LYS A 319 15.43 -37.87 16.25
C LYS A 319 13.97 -38.21 15.98
N VAL A 320 13.08 -37.44 16.61
CA VAL A 320 11.63 -37.53 16.44
C VAL A 320 11.16 -36.41 15.53
N TYR A 321 10.23 -36.71 14.62
CA TYR A 321 9.74 -35.75 13.63
C TYR A 321 8.21 -35.77 13.54
N VAL A 322 7.65 -34.62 13.19
CA VAL A 322 6.27 -34.49 12.70
C VAL A 322 6.34 -34.08 11.24
N ASN A 323 5.58 -34.78 10.40
CA ASN A 323 5.50 -34.50 8.98
C ASN A 323 4.14 -33.90 8.64
N SER A 324 4.12 -32.90 7.77
CA SER A 324 2.89 -32.48 7.10
C SER A 324 2.48 -33.48 6.03
N GLU A 325 1.26 -33.35 5.53
CA GLU A 325 0.83 -33.94 4.27
C GLU A 325 1.72 -33.49 3.10
N TYR A 326 1.72 -34.28 2.02
CA TYR A 326 2.37 -33.90 0.77
C TYR A 326 1.48 -32.91 0.01
N VAL A 327 2.04 -31.74 -0.27
CA VAL A 327 1.38 -30.67 -1.03
C VAL A 327 2.11 -30.41 -2.34
N ARG A 328 1.42 -29.84 -3.32
CA ARG A 328 2.04 -29.47 -4.59
C ARG A 328 2.97 -28.27 -4.41
N LEU A 329 4.14 -28.33 -5.03
CA LEU A 329 4.96 -27.13 -5.25
C LEU A 329 4.54 -26.47 -6.55
N HIS A 330 4.03 -25.26 -6.47
CA HIS A 330 3.66 -24.46 -7.63
C HIS A 330 4.68 -23.33 -7.82
N GLU A 331 5.21 -23.20 -9.03
CA GLU A 331 6.11 -22.11 -9.38
C GLU A 331 5.42 -21.15 -10.34
N GLU A 332 5.32 -19.90 -9.91
CA GLU A 332 4.94 -18.79 -10.78
C GLU A 332 6.19 -18.19 -11.42
N VAL A 333 6.30 -18.31 -12.75
CA VAL A 333 7.39 -17.72 -13.51
C VAL A 333 6.97 -16.33 -13.99
N LYS A 334 7.67 -15.30 -13.52
CA LYS A 334 7.37 -13.90 -13.83
C LYS A 334 8.53 -13.21 -14.54
N VAL A 335 8.28 -12.20 -15.37
CA VAL A 335 9.30 -11.40 -16.03
C VAL A 335 9.40 -10.02 -15.38
N PRO A 336 10.58 -9.61 -14.87
CA PRO A 336 10.77 -8.31 -14.24
C PRO A 336 11.04 -7.20 -15.26
N TYR A 337 10.48 -6.03 -14.99
CA TYR A 337 10.70 -4.80 -15.77
C TYR A 337 10.92 -3.59 -14.88
N LEU A 338 11.57 -2.58 -15.46
CA LEU A 338 11.78 -1.29 -14.86
C LEU A 338 10.56 -0.40 -15.11
N VAL A 339 10.03 0.21 -14.04
CA VAL A 339 8.79 1.01 -14.07
C VAL A 339 8.95 2.31 -13.29
N ASN A 340 8.14 3.30 -13.63
CA ASN A 340 8.05 4.60 -12.98
C ASN A 340 7.52 4.47 -11.55
N SER A 341 8.12 5.18 -10.58
CA SER A 341 7.66 5.10 -9.19
C SER A 341 6.26 5.67 -8.98
N LYS A 342 5.79 6.56 -9.87
CA LYS A 342 4.42 7.10 -9.86
C LYS A 342 3.35 6.04 -10.18
N THR A 343 3.72 4.89 -10.75
CA THR A 343 2.77 3.84 -11.16
C THR A 343 1.93 3.33 -10.00
N ASP A 344 0.62 3.37 -10.20
CA ASP A 344 -0.39 2.80 -9.33
C ASP A 344 -0.85 1.44 -9.88
N PHE A 345 -0.42 0.38 -9.21
CA PHE A 345 -0.72 -1.01 -9.56
C PHE A 345 -2.14 -1.45 -9.20
N SER A 346 -2.95 -0.58 -8.57
CA SER A 346 -4.37 -0.85 -8.29
C SER A 346 -5.28 -0.49 -9.46
N LYS A 347 -4.81 0.34 -10.39
CA LYS A 347 -5.56 0.74 -11.58
C LYS A 347 -5.39 -0.30 -12.68
N THR A 348 -6.49 -0.60 -13.37
CA THR A 348 -6.44 -1.42 -14.59
C THR A 348 -5.60 -0.73 -15.64
N MET A 349 -4.68 -1.48 -16.22
CA MET A 349 -3.71 -0.95 -17.17
C MET A 349 -4.18 -1.15 -18.60
N THR A 350 -4.42 -0.05 -19.29
CA THR A 350 -4.94 -0.02 -20.65
C THR A 350 -3.86 0.54 -21.58
N GLY A 351 -2.97 -0.32 -22.07
CA GLY A 351 -1.86 0.11 -22.92
C GLY A 351 -0.99 -1.06 -23.38
N LYS A 352 -0.13 -0.80 -24.37
CA LYS A 352 0.86 -1.78 -24.85
C LYS A 352 2.21 -1.37 -24.28
N PHE A 353 2.73 -2.14 -23.32
CA PHE A 353 4.04 -2.03 -22.63
C PHE A 353 4.79 -0.66 -22.73
N ALA A 354 5.31 -0.27 -23.89
CA ALA A 354 6.06 1.00 -24.04
C ALA A 354 5.20 2.29 -23.96
N ASP A 355 3.94 2.24 -24.41
CA ASP A 355 3.06 3.43 -24.48
C ASP A 355 2.04 3.47 -23.35
N GLU A 356 2.29 2.68 -22.32
CA GLU A 356 1.37 2.58 -21.21
C GLU A 356 1.44 3.88 -20.38
N ILE A 357 0.32 4.58 -20.31
CA ILE A 357 0.20 5.89 -19.64
C ILE A 357 -0.77 5.77 -18.48
N GLN A 358 -0.43 6.41 -17.36
CA GLN A 358 -1.32 6.64 -16.24
C GLN A 358 -1.40 8.14 -15.90
N ASN A 359 -2.45 8.54 -15.21
CA ASN A 359 -2.61 9.89 -14.67
C ASN A 359 -2.61 9.83 -13.14
N ASP A 360 -1.77 10.63 -12.50
CA ASP A 360 -1.61 10.71 -11.04
C ASP A 360 -2.54 11.75 -10.37
N GLY A 361 -3.48 12.32 -11.13
CA GLY A 361 -4.34 13.43 -10.72
C GLY A 361 -3.74 14.81 -11.02
N LYS A 362 -2.47 14.89 -11.46
CA LYS A 362 -1.78 16.12 -11.83
C LYS A 362 -1.41 16.13 -13.31
N GLU A 363 -0.77 15.07 -13.77
CA GLU A 363 -0.29 14.94 -15.14
C GLU A 363 -0.32 13.49 -15.63
N ASP A 364 -0.34 13.33 -16.96
CA ASP A 364 -0.13 12.04 -17.59
C ASP A 364 1.36 11.67 -17.51
N PHE A 365 1.66 10.42 -17.20
CA PHE A 365 3.02 9.89 -17.16
C PHE A 365 3.07 8.49 -17.75
N TYR A 366 4.24 8.13 -18.29
CA TYR A 366 4.47 6.79 -18.80
C TYR A 366 4.82 5.84 -17.65
N VAL A 367 4.13 4.70 -17.62
CA VAL A 367 4.34 3.61 -16.67
C VAL A 367 5.76 3.07 -16.82
N HIS A 368 6.22 2.86 -18.06
CA HIS A 368 7.60 2.53 -18.36
C HIS A 368 8.31 3.76 -18.91
N TYR A 369 9.48 4.06 -18.36
CA TYR A 369 10.35 5.10 -18.91
C TYR A 369 10.71 4.81 -20.37
N HIS A 370 11.08 5.87 -21.09
CA HIS A 370 11.35 5.84 -22.52
C HIS A 370 12.69 5.18 -22.86
N ASP A 371 12.83 4.82 -24.14
CA ASP A 371 14.12 4.49 -24.75
C ASP A 371 14.95 5.74 -25.07
N SER A 372 16.21 5.54 -25.41
CA SER A 372 17.17 6.62 -25.64
C SER A 372 16.76 7.50 -26.82
N VAL A 373 16.21 6.94 -27.89
CA VAL A 373 15.92 7.71 -29.10
C VAL A 373 14.81 8.71 -28.82
N CYS A 374 13.71 8.27 -28.17
CA CYS A 374 12.62 9.18 -27.75
C CYS A 374 13.12 10.35 -26.91
N VAL A 375 13.97 10.09 -25.91
CA VAL A 375 14.42 11.16 -25.00
C VAL A 375 15.45 12.08 -25.66
N TYR A 376 16.40 11.53 -26.43
CA TYR A 376 17.41 12.33 -27.15
C TYR A 376 16.83 13.16 -28.29
N GLU A 377 15.73 12.70 -28.92
CA GLU A 377 15.01 13.43 -29.97
C GLU A 377 13.83 14.25 -29.43
N SER A 378 13.72 14.42 -28.10
CA SER A 378 12.65 15.22 -27.51
C SER A 378 12.88 16.73 -27.64
N LYS A 379 11.79 17.49 -27.79
CA LYS A 379 11.84 18.95 -27.67
C LYS A 379 12.05 19.37 -26.21
N ALA A 380 12.39 20.64 -26.01
CA ALA A 380 12.42 21.20 -24.66
C ALA A 380 11.02 21.08 -24.01
N ASN A 381 10.98 20.69 -22.74
CA ASN A 381 9.77 20.44 -21.94
C ASN A 381 8.94 19.20 -22.31
N GLU A 382 9.30 18.46 -23.36
CA GLU A 382 8.66 17.18 -23.69
C GLU A 382 9.32 16.03 -22.92
N TYR A 383 8.51 15.03 -22.52
CA TYR A 383 8.93 13.84 -21.76
C TYR A 383 9.70 14.13 -20.47
N VAL A 384 9.45 15.26 -19.81
CA VAL A 384 10.02 15.55 -18.49
C VAL A 384 9.35 14.65 -17.46
N ASP A 385 10.06 13.66 -16.94
CA ASP A 385 9.53 12.72 -15.95
C ASP A 385 9.43 13.35 -14.55
N PHE A 386 10.43 14.16 -14.18
CA PHE A 386 10.51 14.80 -12.86
C PHE A 386 11.08 16.22 -12.92
N LYS A 387 10.47 17.11 -12.12
CA LYS A 387 10.98 18.45 -11.84
C LYS A 387 11.66 18.44 -10.47
N GLN A 388 12.90 18.91 -10.41
CA GLN A 388 13.72 18.87 -9.20
C GLN A 388 14.28 20.26 -8.88
N PRO A 389 14.14 20.77 -7.64
CA PRO A 389 14.83 21.99 -7.21
C PRO A 389 16.35 21.88 -7.43
N TYR A 390 16.94 22.85 -8.13
CA TYR A 390 18.35 22.83 -8.53
C TYR A 390 19.33 22.80 -7.35
N ASN A 391 18.90 23.33 -6.21
CA ASN A 391 19.68 23.44 -4.97
C ASN A 391 19.59 22.19 -4.09
N GLU A 392 18.77 21.20 -4.47
CA GLU A 392 18.56 19.98 -3.68
C GLU A 392 19.03 18.73 -4.43
N PRO A 393 19.65 17.76 -3.73
CA PRO A 393 20.00 16.48 -4.32
C PRO A 393 18.76 15.63 -4.63
N LEU A 394 18.80 14.89 -5.73
CA LEU A 394 17.76 13.98 -6.18
C LEU A 394 18.21 12.53 -6.00
N ASP A 395 17.49 11.78 -5.18
CA ASP A 395 17.66 10.33 -5.06
C ASP A 395 16.89 9.62 -6.18
N LEU A 396 17.62 9.18 -7.20
CA LEU A 396 17.04 8.53 -8.38
C LEU A 396 16.39 7.18 -8.06
N LYS A 397 16.75 6.53 -6.95
CA LYS A 397 16.12 5.26 -6.53
C LYS A 397 14.66 5.46 -6.11
N LYS A 398 14.29 6.66 -5.67
CA LYS A 398 12.89 7.00 -5.36
C LYS A 398 12.03 7.16 -6.60
N LEU A 399 12.65 7.26 -7.77
CA LEU A 399 11.97 7.45 -9.04
C LEU A 399 11.66 6.11 -9.72
N VAL A 400 12.26 5.00 -9.30
CA VAL A 400 12.16 3.72 -10.00
C VAL A 400 11.58 2.62 -9.11
N LYS A 401 10.82 1.71 -9.72
CA LYS A 401 10.33 0.47 -9.11
C LYS A 401 10.61 -0.71 -10.06
N VAL A 402 10.35 -1.92 -9.58
CA VAL A 402 10.33 -3.13 -10.41
C VAL A 402 8.90 -3.62 -10.48
N CYS A 403 8.37 -3.81 -11.69
CA CYS A 403 7.13 -4.55 -11.89
C CYS A 403 7.41 -5.93 -12.45
N VAL A 404 6.48 -6.85 -12.25
CA VAL A 404 6.53 -8.21 -12.77
C VAL A 404 5.25 -8.54 -13.49
N THR A 405 5.35 -9.30 -14.58
CA THR A 405 4.20 -9.86 -15.28
C THR A 405 4.38 -11.37 -15.46
N ASP A 406 3.31 -12.12 -15.68
CA ASP A 406 3.41 -13.54 -15.96
C ASP A 406 4.23 -13.80 -17.23
N ALA A 407 5.15 -14.78 -17.20
CA ALA A 407 6.03 -15.05 -18.34
C ALA A 407 5.28 -15.45 -19.63
N LYS A 408 4.08 -16.03 -19.49
CA LYS A 408 3.18 -16.34 -20.61
C LYS A 408 2.61 -15.08 -21.29
N ASP A 409 2.49 -13.98 -20.55
CA ASP A 409 1.84 -12.73 -20.98
C ASP A 409 2.85 -11.63 -21.34
N ALA A 410 4.10 -11.75 -20.88
CA ALA A 410 5.21 -10.81 -21.04
C ALA A 410 5.49 -10.27 -22.46
N LYS A 411 4.97 -10.92 -23.52
CA LYS A 411 5.15 -10.50 -24.92
C LYS A 411 3.85 -10.14 -25.64
N THR A 412 2.70 -10.34 -25.00
CA THR A 412 1.37 -10.29 -25.65
C THR A 412 0.42 -9.37 -24.91
N ASN A 413 0.49 -9.32 -23.58
CA ASN A 413 -0.37 -8.50 -22.74
C ASN A 413 0.37 -8.06 -21.47
N HIS A 414 0.44 -6.75 -21.24
CA HIS A 414 1.03 -6.19 -20.03
C HIS A 414 0.01 -5.62 -19.04
N ALA A 415 -1.29 -5.87 -19.25
CA ALA A 415 -2.36 -5.29 -18.44
C ALA A 415 -2.40 -5.77 -16.98
N ASN A 416 -1.76 -6.91 -16.67
CA ASN A 416 -1.83 -7.56 -15.36
C ASN A 416 -0.44 -7.65 -14.70
N HIS A 417 0.30 -6.55 -14.67
CA HIS A 417 1.58 -6.53 -13.96
C HIS A 417 1.41 -6.14 -12.48
N ALA A 418 2.35 -6.52 -11.64
CA ALA A 418 2.32 -6.28 -10.20
C ALA A 418 3.63 -5.64 -9.72
N ASN A 419 3.56 -4.89 -8.62
CA ASN A 419 4.74 -4.35 -7.98
C ASN A 419 5.56 -5.46 -7.33
N LEU A 420 6.84 -5.59 -7.68
CA LEU A 420 7.78 -6.46 -7.00
C LEU A 420 8.56 -5.65 -5.96
N ALA A 421 7.93 -5.35 -4.83
CA ALA A 421 8.53 -4.52 -3.78
C ALA A 421 9.81 -5.13 -3.18
N ASN A 422 9.87 -6.46 -3.07
CA ASN A 422 10.98 -7.22 -2.52
C ASN A 422 12.02 -7.63 -3.57
N TYR A 423 12.16 -6.88 -4.68
CA TYR A 423 13.12 -7.19 -5.76
C TYR A 423 14.56 -7.40 -5.28
N LYS A 424 14.97 -6.76 -4.18
CA LYS A 424 16.29 -6.93 -3.56
C LYS A 424 16.54 -8.34 -3.06
N ASP A 425 15.50 -9.04 -2.60
CA ASP A 425 15.59 -10.42 -2.12
C ASP A 425 15.89 -11.41 -3.27
N TYR A 426 15.66 -10.99 -4.51
CA TYR A 426 16.04 -11.71 -5.73
C TYR A 426 17.45 -11.34 -6.22
N GLY A 427 18.17 -10.49 -5.50
CA GLY A 427 19.49 -9.99 -5.91
C GLY A 427 19.45 -8.90 -6.98
N LEU A 428 18.30 -8.26 -7.21
CA LEU A 428 18.16 -7.16 -8.16
C LEU A 428 18.53 -5.81 -7.52
N THR A 429 19.18 -4.94 -8.29
CA THR A 429 19.50 -3.56 -7.90
C THR A 429 19.42 -2.61 -9.10
N PHE A 430 19.39 -1.30 -8.82
CA PHE A 430 19.46 -0.27 -9.85
C PHE A 430 20.87 0.31 -9.95
N ARG A 431 21.29 0.63 -11.18
CA ARG A 431 22.46 1.46 -11.47
C ARG A 431 22.05 2.65 -12.35
N PHE A 432 22.65 3.80 -12.09
CA PHE A 432 22.33 5.05 -12.77
C PHE A 432 23.55 5.61 -13.47
N TYR A 433 23.35 6.25 -14.62
CA TYR A 433 24.43 6.87 -15.37
C TYR A 433 23.93 8.19 -15.94
N ILE A 434 24.78 9.21 -15.95
CA ILE A 434 24.62 10.35 -16.84
C ILE A 434 25.29 9.94 -18.16
N PRO A 435 24.53 9.73 -19.25
CA PRO A 435 25.12 9.46 -20.55
C PRO A 435 26.23 10.45 -20.91
N THR A 436 27.32 9.92 -21.48
CA THR A 436 28.47 10.70 -21.93
C THR A 436 28.22 11.38 -23.28
N ALA A 437 27.29 10.86 -24.07
CA ALA A 437 26.88 11.45 -25.33
C ALA A 437 26.19 12.80 -25.07
N PRO A 438 26.52 13.86 -25.83
CA PRO A 438 25.87 15.15 -25.69
C PRO A 438 24.37 15.05 -25.98
N TYR A 439 23.54 15.62 -25.10
CA TYR A 439 22.11 15.75 -25.34
C TYR A 439 21.76 17.20 -25.65
N ASN A 440 21.37 17.46 -26.90
CA ASN A 440 20.87 18.76 -27.32
C ASN A 440 19.38 18.61 -27.63
N THR A 441 18.51 19.35 -26.95
CA THR A 441 17.07 19.33 -27.24
C THR A 441 16.81 19.79 -28.67
N LEU A 442 15.70 19.36 -29.28
CA LEU A 442 15.30 19.81 -30.64
C LEU A 442 14.78 21.26 -30.70
N GLY A 443 15.04 22.08 -29.67
CA GLY A 443 14.50 23.42 -29.52
C GLY A 443 13.13 23.45 -28.84
N GLY A 444 12.71 24.64 -28.42
CA GLY A 444 11.37 24.91 -27.89
C GLY A 444 10.44 25.49 -28.98
N VAL A 445 9.26 25.97 -28.58
CA VAL A 445 8.27 26.60 -29.48
C VAL A 445 8.83 27.77 -30.29
N ASP A 446 9.88 28.42 -29.80
CA ASP A 446 10.55 29.56 -30.44
C ASP A 446 11.47 29.14 -31.61
N GLY A 447 11.59 27.84 -31.90
CA GLY A 447 12.37 27.34 -33.05
C GLY A 447 13.88 27.59 -32.95
N ASN A 448 14.39 27.88 -31.75
CA ASN A 448 15.80 28.20 -31.54
C ASN A 448 16.70 26.98 -31.81
N THR A 449 17.73 27.16 -32.63
CA THR A 449 18.70 26.13 -33.05
C THR A 449 19.95 26.08 -32.18
N ASN A 450 20.06 26.91 -31.14
CA ASN A 450 21.20 26.92 -30.23
C ASN A 450 21.30 25.59 -29.46
N LYS A 451 22.34 24.83 -29.78
CA LYS A 451 22.62 23.51 -29.21
C LYS A 451 23.34 23.68 -27.88
N THR A 452 22.63 23.45 -26.77
CA THR A 452 23.25 23.33 -25.44
C THR A 452 23.21 21.87 -25.01
N ASP A 453 24.38 21.32 -24.69
CA ASP A 453 24.48 19.99 -24.10
C ASP A 453 23.94 19.98 -22.66
N GLN A 454 22.76 19.39 -22.48
CA GLN A 454 22.08 19.32 -21.19
C GLN A 454 22.82 18.44 -20.18
N GLN A 455 23.63 17.48 -20.64
CA GLN A 455 24.37 16.59 -19.73
C GLN A 455 25.44 17.33 -18.92
N LYS A 456 25.85 18.54 -19.35
CA LYS A 456 26.75 19.42 -18.59
C LYS A 456 26.11 20.04 -17.35
N PHE A 457 24.81 19.80 -17.15
CA PHE A 457 24.03 20.37 -16.04
C PHE A 457 23.67 19.38 -14.93
N ALA A 458 24.20 18.16 -14.99
CA ALA A 458 24.04 17.16 -13.94
C ALA A 458 25.38 16.56 -13.54
N LYS A 459 25.44 16.09 -12.29
CA LYS A 459 26.46 15.17 -11.81
C LYS A 459 25.80 14.09 -10.99
N LEU A 460 26.39 12.90 -11.04
CA LEU A 460 26.00 11.75 -10.25
C LEU A 460 27.13 11.44 -9.27
N ASP A 461 26.79 11.09 -8.05
CA ASP A 461 27.76 10.72 -7.02
C ASP A 461 28.43 9.36 -7.31
N SER A 462 27.63 8.34 -7.64
CA SER A 462 28.05 7.00 -8.05
C SER A 462 26.89 6.30 -8.76
N HIS A 463 27.21 5.28 -9.56
CA HIS A 463 26.18 4.52 -10.28
C HIS A 463 25.27 3.75 -9.32
N GLU A 464 25.80 3.23 -8.22
CA GLU A 464 25.08 2.41 -7.25
C GLU A 464 24.28 3.23 -6.24
N ASN A 465 24.76 4.41 -5.83
CA ASN A 465 24.02 5.22 -4.85
C ASN A 465 22.87 5.98 -5.54
N GLY A 466 23.14 6.59 -6.69
CA GLY A 466 22.10 7.22 -7.51
C GLY A 466 21.71 8.62 -7.05
N ILE A 467 22.58 9.35 -6.35
CA ILE A 467 22.28 10.73 -5.93
C ILE A 467 22.75 11.69 -7.01
N MET A 468 21.78 12.28 -7.70
CA MET A 468 22.02 13.28 -8.73
C MET A 468 21.93 14.68 -8.14
N SER A 469 22.81 15.58 -8.58
CA SER A 469 22.74 17.01 -8.23
C SER A 469 22.97 17.88 -9.45
N SER A 470 22.50 19.12 -9.38
CA SER A 470 22.76 20.09 -10.43
C SER A 470 24.27 20.38 -10.50
N LYS A 471 24.72 20.67 -11.72
CA LYS A 471 26.08 21.12 -12.02
C LYS A 471 25.97 22.20 -13.08
N VAL A 472 26.96 23.07 -13.19
CA VAL A 472 27.06 24.02 -14.30
C VAL A 472 28.49 24.01 -14.78
N TYR A 473 28.79 23.16 -15.75
CA TYR A 473 30.13 23.03 -16.31
C TYR A 473 31.20 22.84 -15.22
N THR A 474 32.05 23.84 -14.97
CA THR A 474 33.14 23.83 -13.99
C THR A 474 32.83 24.65 -12.74
N VAL A 475 31.63 25.23 -12.63
CA VAL A 475 31.22 26.00 -11.45
C VAL A 475 31.08 25.04 -10.26
N GLU A 476 31.73 25.39 -9.14
CA GLU A 476 31.63 24.66 -7.89
C GLU A 476 30.31 24.98 -7.17
N GLY A 477 29.78 24.01 -6.42
CA GLY A 477 28.50 24.16 -5.73
C GLY A 477 27.27 24.05 -6.64
N THR A 478 26.12 24.48 -6.12
CA THR A 478 24.86 24.58 -6.87
C THR A 478 24.71 25.98 -7.45
N SER A 479 24.12 26.09 -8.64
CA SER A 479 23.90 27.37 -9.30
C SER A 479 22.52 27.44 -9.93
N ALA A 480 21.82 28.55 -9.71
CA ALA A 480 20.51 28.82 -10.28
C ALA A 480 20.54 28.87 -11.82
N THR A 481 21.72 28.96 -12.45
CA THR A 481 21.85 28.90 -13.92
C THR A 481 21.60 27.49 -14.49
N ALA A 482 21.50 26.47 -13.64
CA ALA A 482 21.04 25.14 -14.05
C ALA A 482 19.51 25.07 -14.25
N VAL A 483 18.75 26.04 -13.72
CA VAL A 483 17.29 26.07 -13.85
C VAL A 483 16.88 26.11 -15.33
N GLY A 484 15.87 25.31 -15.69
CA GLY A 484 15.39 25.13 -17.05
C GLY A 484 16.20 24.14 -17.88
N ARG A 485 17.27 23.55 -17.34
CA ARG A 485 18.07 22.52 -18.02
C ARG A 485 17.49 21.13 -17.76
N GLU A 486 17.59 20.29 -18.77
CA GLU A 486 16.85 19.02 -18.83
C GLU A 486 17.79 17.81 -19.03
N PRO A 487 18.71 17.49 -18.09
CA PRO A 487 19.57 16.32 -18.23
C PRO A 487 18.78 15.00 -18.27
N ILE A 488 19.34 14.02 -18.99
CA ILE A 488 18.82 12.66 -19.08
C ILE A 488 19.69 11.73 -18.23
N VAL A 489 19.06 10.75 -17.60
CA VAL A 489 19.70 9.68 -16.84
C VAL A 489 19.34 8.33 -17.45
N ARG A 490 20.35 7.48 -17.66
CA ARG A 490 20.15 6.08 -18.01
C ARG A 490 20.03 5.26 -16.73
N VAL A 491 18.99 4.45 -16.63
CA VAL A 491 18.76 3.54 -15.51
C VAL A 491 18.88 2.10 -15.99
N GLU A 492 19.63 1.31 -15.25
CA GLU A 492 19.80 -0.13 -15.44
C GLU A 492 19.24 -0.89 -14.24
N LEU A 493 18.41 -1.91 -14.50
CA LEU A 493 18.07 -2.94 -13.53
C LEU A 493 19.06 -4.09 -13.72
N VAL A 494 19.77 -4.47 -12.66
CA VAL A 494 20.89 -5.41 -12.70
C VAL A 494 20.65 -6.54 -11.71
N ASP A 495 20.88 -7.77 -12.16
CA ASP A 495 21.03 -8.94 -11.30
C ASP A 495 22.47 -9.03 -10.81
N THR A 496 22.65 -8.85 -9.50
CA THR A 496 23.97 -8.87 -8.85
C THR A 496 24.50 -10.28 -8.61
N VAL A 497 23.64 -11.30 -8.60
CA VAL A 497 24.01 -12.71 -8.41
C VAL A 497 24.64 -13.25 -9.69
N ASN A 498 24.00 -12.99 -10.84
CA ASN A 498 24.50 -13.43 -12.15
C ASN A 498 25.35 -12.38 -12.88
N ASN A 499 25.52 -11.19 -12.29
CA ASN A 499 26.20 -10.02 -12.88
C ASN A 499 25.70 -9.71 -14.30
N ALA A 500 24.38 -9.58 -14.45
CA ALA A 500 23.73 -9.43 -15.74
C ALA A 500 22.75 -8.25 -15.77
N LEU A 501 22.68 -7.56 -16.90
CA LEU A 501 21.67 -6.53 -17.15
C LEU A 501 20.31 -7.19 -17.41
N VAL A 502 19.29 -6.74 -16.69
CA VAL A 502 17.92 -7.27 -16.76
C VAL A 502 17.05 -6.37 -17.63
N ALA A 503 17.11 -5.06 -17.42
CA ALA A 503 16.35 -4.06 -18.16
C ALA A 503 17.09 -2.72 -18.13
N MET A 504 16.79 -1.84 -19.09
CA MET A 504 17.37 -0.51 -19.15
C MET A 504 16.41 0.49 -19.79
N ARG A 505 16.36 1.71 -19.24
CA ARG A 505 15.53 2.84 -19.68
C ARG A 505 16.17 4.20 -19.41
N TYR A 506 15.56 5.25 -19.93
CA TYR A 506 16.02 6.63 -19.78
C TYR A 506 14.93 7.49 -19.14
N LEU A 507 15.32 8.25 -18.11
CA LEU A 507 14.46 9.26 -17.49
C LEU A 507 15.03 10.65 -17.74
N LYS A 508 14.15 11.65 -17.86
CA LYS A 508 14.50 13.05 -18.07
C LYS A 508 14.12 13.87 -16.84
N VAL A 509 15.09 14.62 -16.31
CA VAL A 509 14.90 15.50 -15.16
C VAL A 509 14.99 16.93 -15.61
N LYS A 510 14.14 17.79 -15.07
CA LYS A 510 14.22 19.23 -15.26
C LYS A 510 14.58 19.92 -13.95
N TRP A 511 15.65 20.72 -13.97
CA TRP A 511 15.99 21.56 -12.84
C TRP A 511 15.06 22.77 -12.77
N VAL A 512 14.45 22.99 -11.62
CA VAL A 512 13.54 24.11 -11.34
C VAL A 512 14.07 24.90 -10.13
N LYS A 513 13.54 26.09 -9.88
CA LYS A 513 13.83 26.82 -8.62
C LYS A 513 13.14 26.16 -7.44
N GLU A 514 11.88 25.83 -7.62
CA GLU A 514 11.02 25.17 -6.64
C GLU A 514 9.99 24.34 -7.40
N ALA A 515 9.65 23.16 -6.88
CA ALA A 515 8.78 22.19 -7.54
C ALA A 515 7.40 22.12 -6.86
N GLY A 516 6.38 21.71 -7.61
CA GLY A 516 5.04 21.45 -7.08
C GLY A 516 4.13 22.68 -7.03
N GLU A 517 3.27 22.70 -6.02
CA GLU A 517 2.30 23.78 -5.77
C GLU A 517 2.65 24.53 -4.49
N ARG A 518 2.44 25.84 -4.51
CA ARG A 518 2.57 26.71 -3.34
C ARG A 518 1.19 27.24 -2.97
N GLU A 519 0.76 26.91 -1.76
CA GLU A 519 -0.53 27.32 -1.22
C GLU A 519 -0.47 28.76 -0.73
N LEU A 520 -1.38 29.58 -1.24
CA LEU A 520 -1.63 30.96 -0.82
C LEU A 520 -3.11 31.09 -0.45
N SER A 521 -3.45 32.05 0.39
CA SER A 521 -4.84 32.26 0.80
C SER A 521 -5.17 33.71 1.05
N HIS A 522 -6.40 34.09 0.74
CA HIS A 522 -6.95 35.39 1.09
C HIS A 522 -8.38 35.22 1.61
N ALA A 523 -8.65 35.79 2.79
CA ALA A 523 -9.98 35.78 3.40
C ALA A 523 -10.63 37.15 3.21
N PHE A 524 -11.73 37.20 2.48
CA PHE A 524 -12.55 38.39 2.38
C PHE A 524 -13.31 38.61 3.68
N ALA A 525 -13.51 39.89 4.02
CA ALA A 525 -14.34 40.28 5.15
C ALA A 525 -15.74 39.65 5.04
N ASP A 526 -16.24 39.23 6.20
CA ASP A 526 -17.55 38.63 6.31
C ASP A 526 -18.64 39.60 5.85
N SER A 527 -19.69 39.07 5.22
CA SER A 527 -20.75 39.87 4.62
C SER A 527 -22.13 39.44 5.11
N ILE A 528 -23.07 40.38 5.25
CA ILE A 528 -24.48 40.05 5.49
C ILE A 528 -25.13 39.68 4.16
N TYR A 529 -26.06 38.72 4.18
CA TYR A 529 -26.74 38.28 2.98
C TYR A 529 -27.67 39.36 2.37
N TYR A 530 -27.43 39.73 1.11
CA TYR A 530 -28.30 40.45 0.18
C TYR A 530 -28.52 39.65 -1.13
N CYS A 531 -29.62 39.95 -1.82
CA CYS A 531 -30.06 39.24 -3.05
C CYS A 531 -29.36 39.78 -4.31
N SER A 532 -28.05 39.52 -4.45
CA SER A 532 -27.29 39.79 -5.66
C SER A 532 -25.96 39.00 -5.63
N ASN A 533 -25.09 39.22 -6.62
CA ASN A 533 -23.75 38.65 -6.64
C ASN A 533 -22.85 39.33 -5.61
N TYR A 534 -21.90 38.57 -5.05
CA TYR A 534 -20.87 39.09 -4.17
C TYR A 534 -19.59 39.18 -4.96
N THR A 535 -19.02 40.38 -4.99
CA THR A 535 -17.74 40.61 -5.66
C THR A 535 -16.70 40.97 -4.61
N GLY A 536 -15.66 40.16 -4.51
CA GLY A 536 -14.46 40.44 -3.72
C GLY A 536 -13.33 40.93 -4.63
N ARG A 537 -12.59 41.94 -4.18
CA ARG A 537 -11.40 42.45 -4.87
C ARG A 537 -10.19 42.26 -3.98
N ILE A 538 -9.21 41.50 -4.44
CA ILE A 538 -7.84 41.57 -3.94
C ILE A 538 -7.22 42.78 -4.61
N GLY A 539 -7.10 43.86 -3.84
CA GLY A 539 -6.62 45.16 -4.29
C GLY A 539 -5.11 45.23 -4.34
N THR A 540 -4.57 46.44 -4.50
CA THR A 540 -3.12 46.63 -4.56
C THR A 540 -2.44 46.23 -3.26
N GLN A 541 -3.01 46.53 -2.09
CA GLN A 541 -2.43 46.15 -0.81
C GLN A 541 -2.36 44.62 -0.68
N GLU A 542 -3.50 43.95 -0.85
CA GLU A 542 -3.62 42.51 -0.66
C GLU A 542 -2.83 41.73 -1.73
N MET A 543 -2.72 42.24 -2.95
CA MET A 543 -1.83 41.64 -3.96
C MET A 543 -0.36 41.69 -3.53
N ASN A 544 0.09 42.74 -2.84
CA ASN A 544 1.46 42.78 -2.32
C ASN A 544 1.63 41.86 -1.11
N GLU A 545 0.70 41.90 -0.15
CA GLU A 545 0.82 41.18 1.12
C GLU A 545 0.54 39.67 1.00
N ASP A 546 -0.47 39.27 0.22
CA ASP A 546 -0.93 37.87 0.16
C ASP A 546 -0.42 37.10 -1.05
N ILE A 547 -0.03 37.80 -2.13
CA ILE A 547 0.40 37.17 -3.37
C ILE A 547 1.88 37.40 -3.64
N TYR A 548 2.32 38.64 -3.86
CA TYR A 548 3.70 38.92 -4.30
C TYR A 548 4.75 38.62 -3.22
N ASP A 549 4.51 39.02 -1.97
CA ASP A 549 5.41 38.75 -0.84
C ASP A 549 5.54 37.25 -0.56
N LYS A 550 4.47 36.50 -0.78
CA LYS A 550 4.40 35.06 -0.47
C LYS A 550 4.75 34.15 -1.67
N ALA A 551 4.88 34.69 -2.88
CA ALA A 551 5.17 33.92 -4.11
C ALA A 551 6.50 33.16 -4.07
N LYS A 552 7.52 33.68 -3.38
CA LYS A 552 8.80 33.01 -3.09
C LYS A 552 9.37 33.51 -1.77
N GLU A 553 10.36 32.82 -1.20
CA GLU A 553 11.10 33.33 -0.05
C GLU A 553 11.72 34.71 -0.36
N GLY A 554 11.45 35.71 0.48
CA GLY A 554 11.86 37.10 0.28
C GLY A 554 11.01 37.92 -0.70
N GLY A 555 9.90 37.36 -1.20
CA GLY A 555 8.94 38.04 -2.07
C GLY A 555 9.41 38.26 -3.49
N MET A 556 8.47 38.50 -4.41
CA MET A 556 8.74 38.95 -5.77
C MET A 556 8.39 40.42 -5.93
N THR A 557 9.19 41.15 -6.71
CA THR A 557 8.71 42.42 -7.23
C THR A 557 7.55 42.17 -8.19
N LYS A 558 6.64 43.14 -8.33
CA LYS A 558 5.52 43.06 -9.28
C LYS A 558 5.99 42.72 -10.70
N GLN A 559 7.06 43.35 -11.17
CA GLN A 559 7.59 43.12 -12.52
C GLN A 559 8.13 41.69 -12.68
N GLU A 560 8.87 41.17 -11.69
CA GLU A 560 9.33 39.78 -11.70
C GLU A 560 8.16 38.81 -11.67
N PHE A 561 7.15 39.06 -10.84
CA PHE A 561 5.98 38.20 -10.73
C PHE A 561 5.27 38.06 -12.07
N HIS A 562 4.91 39.17 -12.72
CA HIS A 562 4.17 39.15 -13.98
C HIS A 562 5.03 38.73 -15.18
N ALA A 563 6.36 38.76 -15.06
CA ALA A 563 7.25 38.15 -16.05
C ALA A 563 7.31 36.61 -15.94
N VAL A 564 7.13 36.07 -14.73
CA VAL A 564 7.17 34.62 -14.45
C VAL A 564 5.79 33.98 -14.59
N TYR A 565 4.80 34.53 -13.90
CA TYR A 565 3.45 34.00 -13.78
C TYR A 565 2.52 34.64 -14.80
N THR A 566 2.63 34.22 -16.06
CA THR A 566 1.89 34.82 -17.17
C THR A 566 0.53 34.15 -17.42
N GLN A 567 0.21 33.06 -16.73
CA GLN A 567 -1.04 32.32 -16.88
C GLN A 567 -1.83 32.32 -15.58
N PHE A 568 -3.09 32.76 -15.65
CA PHE A 568 -4.04 32.73 -14.55
C PHE A 568 -5.28 31.91 -14.91
N ASP A 569 -5.67 30.98 -14.05
CA ASP A 569 -6.91 30.21 -14.16
C ASP A 569 -7.74 30.36 -12.89
N GLY A 570 -8.79 31.19 -12.97
CA GLY A 570 -9.77 31.38 -11.91
C GLY A 570 -11.04 30.53 -12.06
N THR A 571 -11.05 29.59 -13.01
CA THR A 571 -12.24 28.81 -13.38
C THR A 571 -12.16 27.36 -12.95
N LYS A 572 -11.01 26.70 -13.17
CA LYS A 572 -10.86 25.25 -12.97
C LYS A 572 -10.70 24.83 -11.51
N GLY A 573 -10.33 25.73 -10.62
CA GLY A 573 -10.15 25.40 -9.21
C GLY A 573 -11.47 25.11 -8.50
N ALA A 574 -11.40 24.25 -7.49
CA ALA A 574 -12.54 23.84 -6.68
C ALA A 574 -13.23 25.04 -5.99
N GLY A 575 -14.52 24.90 -5.71
CA GLY A 575 -15.32 25.92 -5.02
C GLY A 575 -16.19 26.78 -5.93
N GLU A 576 -16.86 27.77 -5.34
CA GLU A 576 -17.98 28.50 -5.94
C GLU A 576 -17.57 29.83 -6.59
N GLY A 577 -18.32 30.26 -7.60
CA GLY A 577 -18.05 31.49 -8.32
C GLY A 577 -16.87 31.42 -9.29
N THR A 578 -16.50 32.58 -9.81
CA THR A 578 -15.44 32.74 -10.82
C THR A 578 -14.45 33.81 -10.40
N ALA A 579 -13.15 33.54 -10.57
CA ALA A 579 -12.10 34.53 -10.35
C ALA A 579 -11.52 35.01 -11.68
N SER A 580 -11.17 36.28 -11.77
CA SER A 580 -10.55 36.91 -12.95
C SER A 580 -9.51 37.94 -12.53
N VAL A 581 -8.53 38.18 -13.40
CA VAL A 581 -7.53 39.22 -13.18
C VAL A 581 -7.90 40.44 -14.01
N ILE A 582 -7.90 41.60 -13.38
CA ILE A 582 -8.08 42.90 -14.05
C ILE A 582 -6.79 43.69 -13.90
N ALA A 583 -6.21 44.05 -15.06
CA ALA A 583 -5.11 44.99 -15.13
C ALA A 583 -5.66 46.42 -15.22
N ASN A 584 -5.25 47.28 -14.29
CA ASN A 584 -5.48 48.72 -14.35
C ASN A 584 -4.18 49.38 -14.82
N SER A 585 -4.19 49.89 -16.05
CA SER A 585 -3.11 50.71 -16.58
C SER A 585 -3.51 52.19 -16.46
N GLU A 586 -3.04 52.86 -15.41
CA GLU A 586 -2.98 54.32 -15.39
C GLU A 586 -1.60 54.75 -15.90
N ALA A 587 -1.50 55.91 -16.56
CA ALA A 587 -0.25 56.37 -17.15
C ALA A 587 0.89 56.41 -16.10
N GLY A 588 1.82 55.45 -16.18
CA GLY A 588 2.98 55.32 -15.30
C GLY A 588 2.85 54.34 -14.13
N VAL A 589 1.69 53.73 -13.86
CA VAL A 589 1.50 52.75 -12.78
C VAL A 589 0.57 51.60 -13.22
N GLU A 590 1.15 50.45 -13.57
CA GLU A 590 0.37 49.22 -13.80
C GLU A 590 0.00 48.57 -12.46
N SER A 591 -1.27 48.26 -12.22
CA SER A 591 -1.70 47.45 -11.08
C SER A 591 -2.57 46.30 -11.55
N TYR A 592 -2.53 45.18 -10.81
CA TYR A 592 -3.31 43.99 -11.10
C TYR A 592 -4.19 43.72 -9.89
N ASN A 593 -5.43 43.31 -10.12
CA ASN A 593 -6.35 42.91 -9.06
C ASN A 593 -6.96 41.56 -9.42
N ILE A 594 -7.21 40.74 -8.41
CA ILE A 594 -8.02 39.52 -8.58
C ILE A 594 -9.44 39.85 -8.14
N ILE A 595 -10.40 39.66 -9.03
CA ILE A 595 -11.83 39.81 -8.76
C ILE A 595 -12.45 38.44 -8.66
N TRP A 596 -13.04 38.12 -7.51
CA TRP A 596 -13.85 36.92 -7.31
C TRP A 596 -15.32 37.29 -7.25
N THR A 597 -16.10 36.75 -8.18
CA THR A 597 -17.54 36.91 -8.24
C THR A 597 -18.21 35.61 -7.83
N LEU A 598 -18.81 35.60 -6.65
CA LEU A 598 -19.70 34.56 -6.18
C LEU A 598 -21.12 34.89 -6.65
N THR A 599 -21.68 34.04 -7.50
CA THR A 599 -23.00 34.30 -8.09
C THR A 599 -24.11 33.97 -7.10
N HIS A 600 -25.23 34.69 -7.19
CA HIS A 600 -26.42 34.35 -6.40
C HIS A 600 -26.89 32.90 -6.67
N ALA A 601 -26.75 32.42 -7.91
CA ALA A 601 -27.07 31.04 -8.27
C ALA A 601 -26.21 30.00 -7.51
N ASP A 602 -24.90 30.26 -7.35
CA ASP A 602 -24.01 29.37 -6.60
C ASP A 602 -24.36 29.34 -5.10
N ILE A 603 -24.76 30.48 -4.54
CA ILE A 603 -25.20 30.60 -3.15
C ILE A 603 -26.46 29.76 -2.92
N VAL A 604 -27.48 29.93 -3.77
CA VAL A 604 -28.74 29.17 -3.68
C VAL A 604 -28.51 27.68 -3.89
N LYS A 605 -27.61 27.31 -4.80
CA LYS A 605 -27.27 25.91 -5.07
C LYS A 605 -26.61 25.25 -3.86
N LYS A 606 -25.68 25.92 -3.19
CA LYS A 606 -24.96 25.38 -2.02
C LYS A 606 -25.82 25.37 -0.77
N TYR A 607 -26.62 26.41 -0.56
CA TYR A 607 -27.50 26.57 0.60
C TYR A 607 -28.97 26.72 0.16
N PRO A 608 -29.64 25.65 -0.29
CA PRO A 608 -30.99 25.74 -0.86
C PRO A 608 -32.10 25.98 0.18
N ASN A 609 -31.85 25.69 1.47
CA ASN A 609 -32.85 25.82 2.52
C ASN A 609 -32.86 27.22 3.14
N TRP A 610 -33.91 28.00 2.83
CA TRP A 610 -34.03 29.37 3.29
C TRP A 610 -34.60 29.56 4.69
N ASN A 611 -34.92 28.49 5.44
CA ASN A 611 -35.68 28.63 6.68
C ASN A 611 -34.85 28.70 7.98
N ASN A 612 -33.54 28.42 7.95
CA ASN A 612 -32.69 28.41 9.15
C ASN A 612 -31.66 29.55 9.16
N GLN A 613 -31.30 30.09 10.34
CA GLN A 613 -30.09 30.89 10.49
C GLN A 613 -28.88 30.00 10.23
N GLU A 614 -27.99 30.42 9.34
CA GLU A 614 -26.81 29.62 9.01
C GLU A 614 -25.64 30.52 8.57
N LYS A 615 -24.44 30.17 9.06
CA LYS A 615 -23.18 30.72 8.58
C LYS A 615 -22.86 30.07 7.24
N MET A 616 -22.97 30.83 6.15
CA MET A 616 -22.70 30.31 4.81
C MET A 616 -21.22 30.52 4.46
N SER A 617 -20.50 29.43 4.23
CA SER A 617 -19.05 29.46 3.94
C SER A 617 -18.79 29.13 2.48
N PHE A 618 -18.08 30.03 1.81
CA PHE A 618 -17.72 29.89 0.40
C PHE A 618 -16.20 29.91 0.23
N SER A 619 -15.73 29.14 -0.74
CA SER A 619 -14.33 29.12 -1.12
C SER A 619 -14.19 29.08 -2.62
N LYS A 620 -13.10 29.63 -3.16
CA LYS A 620 -12.70 29.43 -4.54
C LYS A 620 -11.20 29.29 -4.65
N VAL A 621 -10.76 28.23 -5.32
CA VAL A 621 -9.35 28.06 -5.69
C VAL A 621 -9.11 28.65 -7.08
N CYS A 622 -8.05 29.43 -7.21
CA CYS A 622 -7.52 29.90 -8.49
C CYS A 622 -6.01 29.67 -8.58
N TYR A 623 -5.47 29.70 -9.79
CA TYR A 623 -4.08 29.33 -10.04
C TYR A 623 -3.33 30.41 -10.82
N TYR A 624 -2.08 30.67 -10.43
CA TYR A 624 -1.08 31.27 -11.30
C TYR A 624 -0.02 30.23 -11.67
N SER A 625 0.32 30.11 -12.95
CA SER A 625 1.33 29.17 -13.44
C SER A 625 2.42 29.87 -14.25
N ASP A 626 3.65 29.41 -14.05
CA ASP A 626 4.81 29.71 -14.90
C ASP A 626 4.81 28.73 -16.08
N PRO A 627 4.62 29.17 -17.33
CA PRO A 627 4.62 28.29 -18.50
C PRO A 627 5.94 27.54 -18.70
N THR A 628 7.04 28.11 -18.23
CA THR A 628 8.35 27.45 -18.26
C THR A 628 8.46 26.39 -17.17
N GLY A 629 7.59 26.40 -16.15
CA GLY A 629 7.60 25.47 -15.03
C GLY A 629 8.88 25.52 -14.20
N ALA A 630 9.60 26.65 -14.20
CA ALA A 630 10.78 26.88 -13.37
C ALA A 630 10.39 27.26 -11.93
N TYR A 631 9.20 27.83 -11.73
CA TYR A 631 8.60 28.13 -10.44
C TYR A 631 7.38 27.25 -10.15
N PRO A 632 6.98 27.07 -8.88
CA PRO A 632 5.81 26.28 -8.52
C PRO A 632 4.54 26.97 -9.01
N THR A 633 3.50 26.18 -9.24
CA THR A 633 2.15 26.73 -9.46
C THR A 633 1.66 27.34 -8.15
N LEU A 634 1.21 28.59 -8.19
CA LEU A 634 0.60 29.23 -7.02
C LEU A 634 -0.87 28.85 -6.98
N LYS A 635 -1.27 28.16 -5.91
CA LYS A 635 -2.66 27.78 -5.64
C LYS A 635 -3.23 28.74 -4.62
N ILE A 636 -4.12 29.62 -5.05
CA ILE A 636 -4.67 30.70 -4.25
C ILE A 636 -6.09 30.32 -3.81
N THR A 637 -6.29 30.19 -2.50
CA THR A 637 -7.59 29.88 -1.91
C THR A 637 -8.25 31.16 -1.39
N LEU A 638 -9.34 31.54 -2.04
CA LEU A 638 -10.19 32.67 -1.66
C LEU A 638 -11.30 32.18 -0.75
N THR A 639 -11.53 32.83 0.38
CA THR A 639 -12.63 32.46 1.30
C THR A 639 -13.50 33.65 1.63
N ARG A 640 -14.79 33.39 1.86
CA ARG A 640 -15.74 34.39 2.38
C ARG A 640 -16.80 33.70 3.21
N THR A 641 -17.14 34.32 4.34
CA THR A 641 -18.37 34.00 5.08
C THR A 641 -19.49 34.97 4.70
N ILE A 642 -20.68 34.43 4.48
CA ILE A 642 -21.90 35.22 4.36
C ILE A 642 -22.85 34.82 5.49
N TYR A 643 -23.26 35.79 6.30
CA TYR A 643 -24.21 35.61 7.37
C TYR A 643 -25.63 35.84 6.87
N LYS A 644 -26.47 34.82 7.02
CA LYS A 644 -27.88 34.94 6.70
C LYS A 644 -28.62 35.71 7.80
N PRO A 645 -29.38 36.77 7.47
CA PRO A 645 -30.08 37.57 8.46
C PRO A 645 -31.17 36.77 9.17
N VAL A 646 -31.47 37.20 10.39
CA VAL A 646 -32.53 36.66 11.24
C VAL A 646 -33.88 37.14 10.74
N PHE A 647 -34.73 36.22 10.29
CA PHE A 647 -36.16 36.49 10.12
C PHE A 647 -36.89 36.19 11.43
N ASN A 648 -36.86 37.12 12.38
CA ASN A 648 -37.78 37.08 13.53
C ASN A 648 -39.14 37.62 13.08
N LEU A 649 -39.88 36.83 12.31
CA LEU A 649 -41.27 37.12 11.97
C LEU A 649 -42.16 36.80 13.18
N TRP A 650 -42.36 37.79 14.06
CA TRP A 650 -43.60 37.89 14.83
C TRP A 650 -44.47 38.94 14.14
N GLY A 651 -45.10 38.54 13.03
CA GLY A 651 -45.95 39.44 12.26
C GLY A 651 -46.40 38.79 10.96
N TYR A 652 -47.68 38.90 10.65
CA TYR A 652 -48.28 38.40 9.41
C TYR A 652 -47.59 39.00 8.18
N ASP A 653 -47.44 38.22 7.10
CA ASP A 653 -47.12 38.72 5.76
C ASP A 653 -48.29 39.60 5.26
N GLY A 654 -48.22 40.88 5.61
CA GLY A 654 -49.19 41.89 5.24
C GLY A 654 -48.95 42.33 3.80
N ARG A 655 -49.61 41.67 2.84
CA ARG A 655 -49.85 42.25 1.52
C ARG A 655 -50.67 43.52 1.70
N TYR A 656 -50.06 44.69 1.54
CA TYR A 656 -50.77 45.96 1.58
C TYR A 656 -51.28 46.35 0.20
N TRP A 657 -52.58 46.57 0.11
CA TRP A 657 -53.31 47.01 -1.08
C TRP A 657 -53.42 48.54 -1.06
N LYS A 658 -53.09 49.19 -2.17
CA LYS A 658 -53.55 50.55 -2.46
C LYS A 658 -54.57 50.43 -3.60
N ASN A 659 -55.80 50.87 -3.34
CA ASN A 659 -56.86 50.96 -4.35
C ASN A 659 -56.36 51.76 -5.55
N ASP A 660 -56.26 51.12 -6.72
CA ASP A 660 -56.52 51.67 -8.07
C ASP A 660 -56.24 50.61 -9.18
N ASN A 661 -56.72 49.37 -9.01
CA ASN A 661 -56.85 48.32 -10.05
C ASN A 661 -55.61 47.94 -10.92
N GLU A 662 -54.38 48.32 -10.55
CA GLU A 662 -53.15 47.77 -11.14
C GLU A 662 -52.39 46.88 -10.14
N TRP A 663 -52.06 45.65 -10.56
CA TRP A 663 -51.29 44.70 -9.74
C TRP A 663 -49.82 45.08 -9.74
N SER A 664 -49.32 45.62 -8.62
CA SER A 664 -47.88 45.79 -8.39
C SER A 664 -47.46 45.14 -7.07
N THR A 665 -46.47 44.24 -7.16
CA THR A 665 -45.76 43.65 -6.00
C THR A 665 -44.64 44.58 -5.57
N PHE A 666 -44.56 44.89 -4.27
CA PHE A 666 -43.44 45.64 -3.70
C PHE A 666 -42.59 44.72 -2.82
N ASN A 667 -41.28 44.72 -3.01
CA ASN A 667 -40.34 44.15 -2.05
C ASN A 667 -40.24 45.12 -0.87
N VAL A 668 -40.89 44.80 0.24
CA VAL A 668 -40.68 45.50 1.51
C VAL A 668 -39.59 44.76 2.27
N ASN A 669 -38.51 45.45 2.65
CA ASN A 669 -37.55 44.87 3.60
C ASN A 669 -38.25 44.71 4.96
N PRO A 670 -38.27 43.50 5.56
CA PRO A 670 -38.81 43.35 6.89
C PRO A 670 -37.91 44.08 7.90
N ILE A 671 -38.55 44.78 8.83
CA ILE A 671 -37.86 45.42 9.96
C ILE A 671 -37.46 44.31 10.94
N VAL A 672 -36.16 44.16 11.19
CA VAL A 672 -35.60 43.21 12.16
C VAL A 672 -35.46 43.92 13.51
N TYR A 673 -36.03 43.37 14.58
CA TYR A 673 -35.80 43.81 15.96
C TYR A 673 -34.99 42.77 16.74
N ASN A 674 -34.07 43.24 17.60
CA ASN A 674 -33.27 42.47 18.55
C ASN A 674 -32.40 41.34 17.96
N THR A 675 -31.40 41.70 17.16
CA THR A 675 -30.24 40.84 16.88
C THR A 675 -28.99 41.50 17.47
N GLU A 676 -28.19 40.74 18.22
CA GLU A 676 -26.82 41.15 18.53
C GLU A 676 -26.09 41.35 17.19
N GLU A 677 -25.64 42.57 16.94
CA GLU A 677 -25.03 43.07 15.71
C GLU A 677 -25.96 43.31 14.51
N SER A 678 -26.89 44.24 14.70
CA SER A 678 -27.40 45.09 13.62
C SER A 678 -26.50 46.31 13.41
N ASN A 679 -25.93 46.42 12.21
CA ASN A 679 -25.29 47.60 11.60
C ASN A 679 -23.81 47.84 11.96
N PRO A 680 -22.96 47.92 10.94
CA PRO A 680 -22.30 49.20 10.71
C PRO A 680 -22.68 49.73 9.33
N ALA A 681 -23.32 50.90 9.36
CA ALA A 681 -23.00 51.93 8.40
C ALA A 681 -21.59 52.44 8.71
#